data_AF-A0A8H5SN65-F1
#
_entry.id   AF-A0A8H5SN65-F1
#
_cell.length_a   1.000
_cell.length_b   1.000
_cell.length_c   1.000
_cell.angle_alpha   90.00
_cell.angle_beta   90.00
_cell.angle_gamma   90.00
#
_symmetry.space_group_name_H-M   'P 1'
#
loop_
_entity.id
_entity.type
_entity.pdbx_description
1 polymer ?
#
loop_
_entity_poly.entity_id
_entity_poly.type
_entity_poly.pdbx_seq_one_letter_code
_entity_poly.pdbx_strand_id
1 'polypeptide(L)'
;MVVRPSTERSNDWLKPVDDEDEGFLTMADDAEATGCLVQGNISTLNLTTTELPVYMTIHRVRRLVLASIDDPYTMEHFRDPKMNALVVRPLVERLYNPDDISVVYCLLANRVSFLRDQSTEVHQSVNQARAILCELLASRVLRRFHEDNPGPQGLLLLAHILVEGFDPFQGAPSHMERPANRPQWPGASQDPGSERKLTALELAIVSESKFFISSAACQRAVDAVHNGQIIYTPLSFMDFLPDHYKRRPISLYDPRTAPLLNHHRLIVPRNRNLIELVHFVILLGLYVMTMVSRHSQVNMWEFAFCIYTFGWLLEKMAAIIEHGWAVHAQNLWAFLDITFASIFGAYLVLRIYDFLLDQLHSGYGLPILCIAAPVMLTRVAFNILPNNLVFISVHAMMKDFTVLTFLATWCFTGFLLALQWLVSASNDDNEEFSWYVVGKWMLWIWFGLDGEGIEESVRFHIVLGPALMIAFAFLGNTLFLTILIAMLTNTFSKIVADETAEIQFRRAVLTFEGVKSDSIFAYPPPFNILALMVLLPLKAITSARVFHIINVALIRTLNMPTLLLISFVERRRLWMQSRRAAGKRSKWQFSSLSPHNDVQAVFKSVPPTEISDIIDQLDPLGDVPILEDDLMPTMAGDNPQSKLRRWRMLQREGHRRTEHNEAWSSSSSLKDE
;
A
#
# COMPACT_ATOMS: atom_id res chain seq x y z
N MET A 1 9.91 67.40 -4.51
CA MET A 1 8.91 67.81 -5.53
C MET A 1 8.57 66.55 -6.32
N VAL A 2 7.30 66.19 -6.32
CA VAL A 2 6.74 64.86 -6.62
C VAL A 2 7.05 64.40 -8.06
N VAL A 3 7.64 63.21 -8.20
CA VAL A 3 7.82 62.50 -9.47
C VAL A 3 6.60 61.61 -9.70
N ARG A 4 5.88 61.83 -10.80
CA ARG A 4 4.73 61.02 -11.26
C ARG A 4 5.22 59.68 -11.84
N PRO A 5 4.57 58.54 -11.56
CA PRO A 5 4.80 57.30 -12.29
C PRO A 5 3.93 57.22 -13.55
N SER A 6 4.50 56.64 -14.60
CA SER A 6 3.93 56.42 -15.93
C SER A 6 3.00 55.21 -15.96
N THR A 7 1.74 55.49 -16.31
CA THR A 7 0.77 54.68 -17.08
C THR A 7 1.00 53.17 -17.21
N GLU A 8 0.16 52.41 -16.53
CA GLU A 8 -0.14 50.99 -16.79
C GLU A 8 -0.72 50.80 -18.20
N ARG A 9 -0.13 49.87 -18.96
CA ARG A 9 -0.68 49.36 -20.22
C ARG A 9 -1.67 48.25 -19.87
N SER A 10 -2.94 48.52 -20.13
CA SER A 10 -4.07 47.58 -20.11
C SER A 10 -3.75 46.28 -20.87
N ASN A 11 -3.83 45.15 -20.17
CA ASN A 11 -3.78 43.79 -20.74
C ASN A 11 -5.14 43.45 -21.36
N ASP A 12 -5.25 43.66 -22.67
CA ASP A 12 -6.47 43.46 -23.46
C ASP A 12 -6.52 42.06 -24.14
N TRP A 13 -6.15 41.00 -23.40
CA TRP A 13 -6.07 39.62 -23.92
C TRP A 13 -7.17 38.68 -23.37
N LEU A 14 -8.17 39.21 -22.66
CA LEU A 14 -9.35 38.45 -22.22
C LEU A 14 -10.51 38.71 -23.19
N LYS A 15 -10.44 38.10 -24.38
CA LYS A 15 -11.66 37.76 -25.13
C LYS A 15 -11.98 36.30 -24.85
N PRO A 16 -13.20 35.95 -24.39
CA PRO A 16 -13.66 34.57 -24.39
C PRO A 16 -13.70 34.10 -25.85
N VAL A 17 -13.09 32.95 -26.11
CA VAL A 17 -13.27 32.19 -27.35
C VAL A 17 -14.68 31.59 -27.30
N ASP A 18 -15.37 31.60 -28.44
CA ASP A 18 -16.81 31.42 -28.61
C ASP A 18 -17.45 30.24 -27.82
N ASP A 19 -18.61 30.49 -27.23
CA ASP A 19 -19.42 29.56 -26.41
C ASP A 19 -19.90 28.29 -27.16
N GLU A 20 -19.79 28.25 -28.50
CA GLU A 20 -20.22 27.11 -29.31
C GLU A 20 -19.26 25.90 -29.21
N ASP A 21 -17.96 26.15 -29.01
CA ASP A 21 -16.96 25.09 -28.78
C ASP A 21 -16.97 24.57 -27.33
N GLU A 22 -17.54 25.32 -26.39
CA GLU A 22 -17.74 24.86 -25.00
C GLU A 22 -18.78 23.72 -24.92
N GLY A 23 -19.78 23.70 -25.80
CA GLY A 23 -20.85 22.69 -25.80
C GLY A 23 -20.39 21.28 -26.18
N PHE A 24 -19.52 21.14 -27.18
CA PHE A 24 -19.03 19.82 -27.59
C PHE A 24 -18.07 19.20 -26.56
N LEU A 25 -17.30 20.04 -25.87
CA LEU A 25 -16.26 19.63 -24.93
C LEU A 25 -16.80 19.36 -23.52
N THR A 26 -17.80 20.13 -23.06
CA THR A 26 -18.57 19.82 -21.85
C THR A 26 -19.29 18.48 -21.98
N MET A 27 -19.83 18.16 -23.17
CA MET A 27 -20.43 16.84 -23.43
C MET A 27 -19.47 15.66 -23.32
N ALA A 28 -18.18 15.83 -23.68
CA ALA A 28 -17.19 14.77 -23.56
C ALA A 28 -16.80 14.48 -22.10
N ASP A 29 -16.72 15.51 -21.26
CA ASP A 29 -16.47 15.39 -19.81
C ASP A 29 -17.71 14.90 -19.05
N ASP A 30 -18.90 15.38 -19.42
CA ASP A 30 -20.18 14.91 -18.87
C ASP A 30 -20.44 13.44 -19.24
N ALA A 31 -20.01 13.01 -20.43
CA ALA A 31 -20.04 11.61 -20.85
C ALA A 31 -19.12 10.70 -20.03
N GLU A 32 -18.10 11.23 -19.34
CA GLU A 32 -17.32 10.43 -18.39
C GLU A 32 -17.93 10.39 -17.00
N ALA A 33 -18.56 11.48 -16.57
CA ALA A 33 -19.29 11.58 -15.30
C ALA A 33 -20.53 10.66 -15.27
N THR A 34 -21.14 10.35 -16.42
CA THR A 34 -22.26 9.39 -16.52
C THR A 34 -21.90 7.97 -16.07
N GLY A 35 -20.61 7.61 -16.05
CA GLY A 35 -20.11 6.32 -15.53
C GLY A 35 -20.00 6.25 -14.01
N CYS A 36 -20.26 7.33 -13.28
CA CYS A 36 -20.29 7.33 -11.81
C CYS A 36 -21.74 7.28 -11.32
N LEU A 37 -21.99 6.62 -10.19
CA LEU A 37 -23.31 6.65 -9.57
C LEU A 37 -23.60 8.07 -9.07
N VAL A 38 -24.35 8.85 -9.86
CA VAL A 38 -24.89 10.15 -9.45
C VAL A 38 -26.00 9.90 -8.43
N GLN A 39 -25.70 10.07 -7.15
CA GLN A 39 -26.75 10.08 -6.13
C GLN A 39 -27.46 11.43 -6.17
N GLY A 40 -28.64 11.46 -6.80
CA GLY A 40 -29.59 12.54 -6.67
C GLY A 40 -30.01 12.70 -5.20
N ASN A 41 -30.06 13.95 -4.74
CA ASN A 41 -30.61 14.41 -3.47
C ASN A 41 -30.38 13.46 -2.28
N ILE A 42 -29.20 13.58 -1.65
CA ILE A 42 -28.99 13.64 -0.20
C ILE A 42 -27.47 13.54 0.03
N SER A 43 -26.87 14.70 0.27
CA SER A 43 -25.69 14.89 1.09
C SER A 43 -25.91 14.27 2.48
N THR A 44 -25.65 12.96 2.63
CA THR A 44 -25.65 12.30 3.95
C THR A 44 -24.26 12.25 4.59
N LEU A 45 -23.26 12.79 3.90
CA LEU A 45 -22.04 13.23 4.53
C LEU A 45 -21.81 14.66 4.05
N ASN A 46 -22.28 15.64 4.82
CA ASN A 46 -21.77 17.01 4.79
C ASN A 46 -20.31 17.01 5.29
N LEU A 47 -19.46 16.17 4.70
CA LEU A 47 -18.03 16.13 4.94
C LEU A 47 -17.42 17.23 4.06
N THR A 48 -17.68 18.49 4.40
CA THR A 48 -16.82 19.57 3.93
C THR A 48 -15.46 19.35 4.57
N THR A 49 -14.59 18.60 3.88
CA THR A 49 -13.24 18.27 4.36
C THR A 49 -12.35 19.48 4.51
N THR A 50 -12.84 20.70 4.30
CA THR A 50 -12.18 21.97 4.64
C THR A 50 -12.33 22.37 6.11
N GLU A 51 -13.33 21.86 6.83
CA GLU A 51 -13.66 22.30 8.20
C GLU A 51 -13.24 21.30 9.31
N LEU A 52 -12.63 20.16 8.93
CA LEU A 52 -12.24 19.14 9.91
C LEU A 52 -11.12 19.65 10.85
N PRO A 53 -11.23 19.39 12.17
CA PRO A 53 -10.27 19.85 13.17
C PRO A 53 -9.03 18.93 13.28
N VAL A 54 -8.39 18.61 12.14
CA VAL A 54 -7.30 17.61 12.05
C VAL A 54 -6.16 17.93 13.02
N TYR A 55 -5.67 19.18 13.02
CA TYR A 55 -4.57 19.62 13.88
C TYR A 55 -4.88 19.39 15.37
N MET A 56 -6.07 19.78 15.80
CA MET A 56 -6.53 19.58 17.19
C MET A 56 -6.67 18.09 17.53
N THR A 57 -7.21 17.29 16.61
CA THR A 57 -7.38 15.84 16.81
C THR A 57 -6.04 15.12 16.89
N ILE A 58 -5.03 15.48 16.11
CA ILE A 58 -3.66 14.94 16.21
C ILE A 58 -3.10 15.14 17.63
N HIS A 59 -3.15 16.37 18.15
CA HIS A 59 -2.63 16.68 19.49
C HIS A 59 -3.47 16.05 20.61
N ARG A 60 -4.79 16.00 20.43
CA ARG A 60 -5.71 15.32 21.35
C ARG A 60 -5.38 13.83 21.48
N VAL A 61 -5.20 13.14 20.35
CA VAL A 61 -4.81 11.73 20.31
C VAL A 61 -3.45 11.54 20.98
N ARG A 62 -2.45 12.36 20.66
CA ARG A 62 -1.11 12.28 21.27
C ARG A 62 -1.19 12.35 22.79
N ARG A 63 -1.92 13.35 23.32
CA ARG A 63 -2.08 13.55 24.76
C ARG A 63 -2.79 12.38 25.43
N LEU A 64 -3.82 11.82 24.80
CA LEU A 64 -4.53 10.66 25.35
C LEU A 64 -3.62 9.43 25.39
N VAL A 65 -2.88 9.14 24.33
CA VAL A 65 -1.97 7.99 24.28
C VAL A 65 -0.84 8.13 25.29
N LEU A 66 -0.22 9.31 25.38
CA LEU A 66 0.82 9.61 26.38
C LEU A 66 0.31 9.42 27.82
N ALA A 67 -0.93 9.82 28.10
CA ALA A 67 -1.51 9.69 29.45
C ALA A 67 -2.04 8.28 29.77
N SER A 68 -2.21 7.42 28.76
CA SER A 68 -2.80 6.08 28.95
C SER A 68 -1.76 5.01 29.24
N ILE A 69 -0.52 5.19 28.76
CA ILE A 69 0.52 4.16 28.80
C ILE A 69 1.89 4.77 29.03
N ASP A 70 2.53 4.31 30.11
CA ASP A 70 3.92 4.61 30.45
C ASP A 70 4.83 3.37 30.45
N ASP A 71 4.25 2.17 30.37
CA ASP A 71 4.99 0.90 30.36
C ASP A 71 5.11 0.29 28.95
N PRO A 72 6.15 -0.52 28.69
CA PRO A 72 6.28 -1.26 27.44
C PRO A 72 5.31 -2.43 27.38
N TYR A 73 4.38 -2.39 26.42
CA TYR A 73 3.42 -3.46 26.13
C TYR A 73 3.55 -3.97 24.70
N THR A 74 3.21 -5.24 24.51
CA THR A 74 3.11 -5.91 23.20
C THR A 74 1.67 -5.90 22.70
N MET A 75 1.48 -6.24 21.43
CA MET A 75 0.14 -6.34 20.83
C MET A 75 -0.76 -7.37 21.53
N GLU A 76 -0.18 -8.44 22.06
CA GLU A 76 -0.92 -9.48 22.80
C GLU A 76 -1.48 -8.92 24.12
N HIS A 77 -0.69 -8.15 24.86
CA HIS A 77 -1.13 -7.51 26.10
C HIS A 77 -2.31 -6.57 25.90
N PHE A 78 -2.35 -5.80 24.79
CA PHE A 78 -3.52 -4.96 24.50
C PHE A 78 -4.76 -5.73 24.08
N ARG A 79 -4.61 -6.97 23.61
CA ARG A 79 -5.73 -7.84 23.26
C ARG A 79 -6.31 -8.56 24.48
N ASP A 80 -5.54 -8.66 25.56
CA ASP A 80 -6.02 -9.26 26.81
C ASP A 80 -7.33 -8.60 27.26
N PRO A 81 -8.37 -9.37 27.64
CA PRO A 81 -9.69 -8.83 27.94
C PRO A 81 -9.68 -7.72 28.99
N LYS A 82 -8.82 -7.84 30.01
CA LYS A 82 -8.67 -6.86 31.09
C LYS A 82 -8.12 -5.53 30.55
N MET A 83 -6.98 -5.56 29.86
CA MET A 83 -6.37 -4.36 29.27
C MET A 83 -7.26 -3.73 28.21
N ASN A 84 -7.91 -4.56 27.38
CA ASN A 84 -8.82 -4.10 26.36
C ASN A 84 -10.04 -3.38 26.97
N ALA A 85 -10.62 -3.91 28.05
CA ALA A 85 -11.74 -3.26 28.74
C ALA A 85 -11.34 -1.96 29.46
N LEU A 86 -10.14 -1.90 30.05
CA LEU A 86 -9.68 -0.75 30.85
C LEU A 86 -9.11 0.39 30.00
N VAL A 87 -8.40 0.09 28.91
CA VAL A 87 -7.65 1.09 28.13
C VAL A 87 -8.22 1.23 26.72
N VAL A 88 -8.32 0.13 25.97
CA VAL A 88 -8.63 0.19 24.53
C VAL A 88 -10.08 0.62 24.29
N ARG A 89 -11.07 -0.04 24.90
CA ARG A 89 -12.50 0.29 24.69
C ARG A 89 -12.85 1.73 25.08
N PRO A 90 -12.46 2.24 26.27
CA PRO A 90 -12.76 3.62 26.65
C PRO A 90 -12.13 4.65 25.70
N LEU A 91 -10.90 4.38 25.21
CA LEU A 91 -10.24 5.24 24.23
C LEU A 91 -10.96 5.23 22.87
N VAL A 92 -11.38 4.05 22.38
CA VAL A 92 -12.17 3.94 21.15
C VAL A 92 -13.48 4.70 21.26
N GLU A 93 -14.21 4.55 22.37
CA GLU A 93 -15.47 5.27 22.61
C GLU A 93 -15.27 6.79 22.69
N ARG A 94 -14.16 7.24 23.28
CA ARG A 94 -13.85 8.67 23.40
C ARG A 94 -13.38 9.30 22.08
N LEU A 95 -12.70 8.52 21.24
CA LEU A 95 -12.15 8.98 19.96
C LEU A 95 -13.14 8.85 18.81
N TYR A 96 -14.06 7.89 18.87
CA TYR A 96 -15.05 7.70 17.83
C TYR A 96 -16.05 8.86 17.78
N ASN A 97 -16.10 9.52 16.64
CA ASN A 97 -17.10 10.53 16.32
C ASN A 97 -17.57 10.28 14.87
N PRO A 98 -18.87 10.02 14.62
CA PRO A 98 -19.38 9.74 13.27
C PRO A 98 -19.12 10.89 12.28
N ASP A 99 -19.04 12.13 12.78
CA ASP A 99 -18.83 13.32 11.95
C ASP A 99 -17.35 13.61 11.64
N ASP A 100 -16.42 13.03 12.39
CA ASP A 100 -14.97 13.25 12.24
C ASP A 100 -14.27 12.03 11.63
N ILE A 101 -14.15 12.02 10.30
CA ILE A 101 -13.42 10.99 9.56
C ILE A 101 -11.89 11.04 9.76
N SER A 102 -11.35 12.18 10.24
CA SER A 102 -9.91 12.41 10.34
C SER A 102 -9.25 11.65 11.50
N VAL A 103 -10.04 11.10 12.43
CA VAL A 103 -9.54 10.39 13.63
C VAL A 103 -8.60 9.24 13.27
N VAL A 104 -8.93 8.45 12.24
CA VAL A 104 -8.10 7.32 11.79
C VAL A 104 -6.75 7.81 11.26
N TYR A 105 -6.76 8.86 10.44
CA TYR A 105 -5.55 9.54 9.98
C TYR A 105 -4.70 10.04 11.16
N CYS A 106 -5.32 10.72 12.14
CA CYS A 106 -4.63 11.28 13.30
C CYS A 106 -3.97 10.20 14.18
N LEU A 107 -4.60 9.03 14.31
CA LEU A 107 -4.03 7.88 15.03
C LEU A 107 -2.78 7.33 14.32
N LEU A 108 -2.85 7.17 12.99
CA LEU A 108 -1.72 6.68 12.20
C LEU A 108 -0.58 7.71 12.11
N ALA A 109 -0.89 9.01 12.05
CA ALA A 109 0.11 10.08 12.11
C ALA A 109 0.88 10.05 13.45
N ASN A 110 0.16 9.85 14.56
CA ASN A 110 0.79 9.68 15.88
C ASN A 110 1.64 8.42 15.96
N ARG A 111 1.21 7.30 15.34
CA ARG A 111 2.04 6.10 15.23
C ARG A 111 3.36 6.39 14.55
N VAL A 112 3.35 7.02 13.37
CA VAL A 112 4.58 7.39 12.64
C VAL A 112 5.48 8.26 13.52
N SER A 113 4.91 9.23 14.23
CA SER A 113 5.69 10.07 15.15
C SER A 113 6.31 9.26 16.29
N PHE A 114 5.58 8.35 16.94
CA PHE A 114 6.14 7.53 18.01
C PHE A 114 7.24 6.57 17.52
N LEU A 115 7.08 6.00 16.32
CA LEU A 115 8.11 5.18 15.69
C LEU A 115 9.35 6.00 15.30
N ARG A 116 9.19 7.27 14.92
CA ARG A 116 10.32 8.17 14.68
C ARG A 116 11.02 8.55 15.98
N ASP A 117 10.26 8.87 17.02
CA ASP A 117 10.78 9.22 18.35
C ASP A 117 11.48 8.02 19.03
N GLN A 118 11.19 6.79 18.58
CA GLN A 118 11.84 5.55 19.02
C GLN A 118 13.37 5.55 18.80
N SER A 119 13.89 6.33 17.84
CA SER A 119 15.34 6.41 17.61
C SER A 119 16.12 7.03 18.77
N THR A 120 15.44 7.59 19.77
CA THR A 120 16.03 8.14 20.99
C THR A 120 16.01 7.10 22.10
N GLU A 121 17.19 6.68 22.60
CA GLU A 121 17.37 5.47 23.43
C GLU A 121 16.52 5.41 24.71
N VAL A 122 16.18 6.54 25.33
CA VAL A 122 15.57 6.59 26.69
C VAL A 122 14.14 6.04 26.74
N HIS A 123 13.38 6.10 25.63
CA HIS A 123 11.96 5.71 25.60
C HIS A 123 11.60 4.77 24.45
N GLN A 124 12.57 4.00 23.95
CA GLN A 124 12.41 3.16 22.76
C GLN A 124 11.23 2.17 22.87
N SER A 125 11.16 1.41 23.96
CA SER A 125 10.15 0.35 24.17
C SER A 125 8.75 0.90 24.46
N VAL A 126 8.66 2.00 25.20
CA VAL A 126 7.38 2.66 25.53
C VAL A 126 6.80 3.35 24.29
N ASN A 127 7.62 4.04 23.50
CA ASN A 127 7.16 4.65 22.25
C ASN A 127 6.71 3.60 21.24
N GLN A 128 7.34 2.43 21.22
CA GLN A 128 6.86 1.29 20.44
C GLN A 128 5.50 0.79 20.91
N ALA A 129 5.28 0.65 22.22
CA ALA A 129 3.98 0.26 22.78
C ALA A 129 2.87 1.28 22.45
N ARG A 130 3.18 2.59 22.53
CA ARG A 130 2.28 3.67 22.12
C ARG A 130 1.94 3.63 20.63
N ALA A 131 2.93 3.32 19.77
CA ALA A 131 2.72 3.12 18.34
C ALA A 131 1.79 1.93 18.05
N ILE A 132 1.94 0.81 18.78
CA ILE A 132 1.07 -0.36 18.68
C ILE A 132 -0.36 -0.02 19.13
N LEU A 133 -0.51 0.72 20.24
CA LEU A 133 -1.83 1.16 20.70
C LEU A 133 -2.52 2.03 19.63
N CYS A 134 -1.82 2.99 19.02
CA CYS A 134 -2.38 3.82 17.95
C CYS A 134 -2.92 2.99 16.78
N GLU A 135 -2.19 1.94 16.36
CA GLU A 135 -2.62 1.02 15.30
C GLU A 135 -3.87 0.23 15.70
N LEU A 136 -3.89 -0.30 16.93
CA LEU A 136 -5.05 -1.03 17.45
C LEU A 136 -6.29 -0.13 17.53
N LEU A 137 -6.16 1.09 18.05
CA LEU A 137 -7.23 2.07 18.12
C LEU A 137 -7.73 2.44 16.73
N ALA A 138 -6.83 2.69 15.76
CA ALA A 138 -7.21 3.01 14.38
C ALA A 138 -8.03 1.87 13.76
N SER A 139 -7.60 0.61 13.97
CA SER A 139 -8.30 -0.58 13.47
C SER A 139 -9.71 -0.72 14.07
N ARG A 140 -9.85 -0.46 15.37
CA ARG A 140 -11.15 -0.53 16.07
C ARG A 140 -12.09 0.60 15.66
N VAL A 141 -11.60 1.83 15.53
CA VAL A 141 -12.37 2.98 15.08
C VAL A 141 -12.85 2.77 13.64
N LEU A 142 -11.97 2.33 12.73
CA LEU A 142 -12.34 2.03 11.34
C LEU A 142 -13.38 0.90 11.25
N ARG A 143 -13.23 -0.14 12.08
CA ARG A 143 -14.21 -1.22 12.18
C ARG A 143 -15.58 -0.71 12.63
N ARG A 144 -15.64 0.23 13.57
CA ARG A 144 -16.91 0.82 14.03
C ARG A 144 -17.60 1.63 12.93
N PHE A 145 -16.84 2.44 12.17
CA PHE A 145 -17.38 3.12 10.99
C PHE A 145 -17.98 2.15 9.96
N HIS A 146 -17.34 0.99 9.79
CA HIS A 146 -17.82 -0.07 8.90
C HIS A 146 -19.09 -0.76 9.40
N GLU A 147 -19.19 -1.04 10.70
CA GLU A 147 -20.36 -1.67 11.33
C GLU A 147 -21.57 -0.72 11.33
N ASP A 148 -21.35 0.58 11.59
CA ASP A 148 -22.40 1.60 11.63
C ASP A 148 -22.96 1.95 10.24
N ASN A 149 -22.17 1.77 9.17
CA ASN A 149 -22.55 2.10 7.80
C ASN A 149 -22.48 0.87 6.87
N PRO A 150 -23.52 0.01 6.83
CA PRO A 150 -23.56 -1.09 5.89
C PRO A 150 -23.82 -0.63 4.44
N GLY A 151 -23.47 -1.48 3.47
CA GLY A 151 -23.79 -1.25 2.05
C GLY A 151 -22.76 -0.43 1.26
N PRO A 152 -23.13 0.11 0.08
CA PRO A 152 -22.22 0.84 -0.82
C PRO A 152 -21.86 2.25 -0.30
N GLN A 153 -22.76 2.91 0.43
CA GLN A 153 -22.47 4.21 1.05
C GLN A 153 -21.38 4.11 2.12
N GLY A 154 -21.41 3.07 2.95
CA GLY A 154 -20.34 2.81 3.90
C GLY A 154 -19.00 2.48 3.25
N LEU A 155 -19.01 1.85 2.06
CA LEU A 155 -17.78 1.65 1.29
C LEU A 155 -17.17 2.98 0.83
N LEU A 156 -18.01 3.91 0.38
CA LEU A 156 -17.59 5.26 0.01
C LEU A 156 -17.04 6.02 1.23
N LEU A 157 -17.71 5.94 2.39
CA LEU A 157 -17.21 6.53 3.64
C LEU A 157 -15.83 5.97 4.02
N LEU A 158 -15.64 4.66 3.96
CA LEU A 158 -14.34 4.04 4.23
C LEU A 158 -13.27 4.50 3.24
N ALA A 159 -13.64 4.70 1.98
CA ALA A 159 -12.73 5.26 0.97
C ALA A 159 -12.34 6.70 1.31
N HIS A 160 -13.29 7.55 1.72
CA HIS A 160 -12.98 8.90 2.22
C HIS A 160 -12.04 8.88 3.43
N ILE A 161 -12.25 7.99 4.40
CA ILE A 161 -11.37 7.87 5.58
C ILE A 161 -9.94 7.46 5.18
N LEU A 162 -9.79 6.52 4.24
CA LEU A 162 -8.51 5.88 3.94
C LEU A 162 -7.70 6.58 2.83
N VAL A 163 -8.38 7.06 1.81
CA VAL A 163 -7.79 7.50 0.53
C VAL A 163 -7.81 9.01 0.37
N GLU A 164 -8.72 9.71 1.04
CA GLU A 164 -8.69 11.17 1.04
C GLU A 164 -7.44 11.67 1.77
N GLY A 165 -6.83 12.74 1.24
CA GLY A 165 -5.66 13.34 1.86
C GLY A 165 -6.04 14.42 2.86
N PHE A 166 -5.43 14.33 4.04
CA PHE A 166 -5.58 15.29 5.11
C PHE A 166 -4.32 16.13 5.24
N ASP A 167 -4.48 17.44 5.47
CA ASP A 167 -3.36 18.34 5.81
C ASP A 167 -3.16 18.31 7.34
N PRO A 168 -1.96 17.97 7.85
CA PRO A 168 -1.67 17.98 9.29
C PRO A 168 -1.99 19.31 9.99
N PHE A 169 -1.86 20.44 9.27
CA PHE A 169 -2.10 21.78 9.82
C PHE A 169 -3.54 22.27 9.59
N GLN A 170 -4.42 21.41 9.11
CA GLN A 170 -5.82 21.78 8.90
C GLN A 170 -6.51 22.05 10.25
N GLY A 171 -7.17 23.21 10.34
CA GLY A 171 -7.79 23.69 11.59
C GLY A 171 -6.80 24.27 12.62
N ALA A 172 -5.53 24.50 12.24
CA ALA A 172 -4.56 25.16 13.10
C ALA A 172 -4.84 26.67 13.25
N PRO A 173 -4.54 27.27 14.41
CA PRO A 173 -4.64 28.72 14.61
C PRO A 173 -3.77 29.51 13.61
N SER A 174 -4.24 30.67 13.17
CA SER A 174 -3.56 31.51 12.16
C SER A 174 -2.17 32.03 12.55
N HIS A 175 -1.84 32.05 13.85
CA HIS A 175 -0.53 32.47 14.37
C HIS A 175 0.53 31.37 14.33
N MET A 176 0.15 30.12 14.02
CA MET A 176 1.11 29.03 13.91
C MET A 176 1.77 29.12 12.54
N GLU A 177 3.03 29.54 12.52
CA GLU A 177 3.84 29.56 11.31
C GLU A 177 3.91 28.14 10.75
N ARG A 178 3.19 27.93 9.64
CA ARG A 178 3.40 26.76 8.81
C ARG A 178 4.89 26.80 8.44
N PRO A 179 5.67 25.73 8.69
CA PRO A 179 7.06 25.73 8.26
C PRO A 179 7.06 26.09 6.78
N ALA A 180 7.71 27.20 6.45
CA ALA A 180 7.85 27.68 5.09
C ALA A 180 8.81 26.73 4.36
N ASN A 181 8.37 25.51 4.09
CA ASN A 181 9.04 24.65 3.15
C ASN A 181 8.89 25.35 1.81
N ARG A 182 9.98 26.02 1.40
CA ARG A 182 10.23 26.31 0.00
C ARG A 182 9.94 25.02 -0.77
N PRO A 183 9.28 25.08 -1.94
CA PRO A 183 9.16 23.91 -2.79
C PRO A 183 10.56 23.33 -2.94
N GLN A 184 10.75 22.11 -2.43
CA GLN A 184 12.08 21.51 -2.31
C GLN A 184 12.71 21.31 -3.70
N TRP A 185 11.88 21.39 -4.76
CA TRP A 185 12.21 21.21 -6.16
C TRP A 185 11.48 22.22 -7.05
N PRO A 186 12.15 22.81 -8.07
CA PRO A 186 11.48 23.62 -9.10
C PRO A 186 10.56 22.73 -9.94
N GLY A 187 9.25 22.97 -9.88
CA GLY A 187 8.25 22.19 -10.64
C GLY A 187 7.31 21.31 -9.80
N ALA A 188 7.47 21.30 -8.47
CA ALA A 188 6.45 20.77 -7.57
C ALA A 188 5.10 21.50 -7.84
N SER A 189 4.00 20.76 -7.77
CA SER A 189 2.67 21.20 -8.21
C SER A 189 2.31 22.61 -7.71
N GLN A 190 2.07 23.53 -8.64
CA GLN A 190 1.76 24.94 -8.37
C GLN A 190 0.36 25.17 -7.75
N ASP A 191 -0.25 24.13 -7.16
CA ASP A 191 -1.48 24.20 -6.39
C ASP A 191 -1.15 24.50 -4.92
N PRO A 192 -1.45 25.70 -4.41
CA PRO A 192 -1.20 26.06 -3.02
C PRO A 192 -2.11 25.24 -2.08
N GLY A 193 -1.71 24.02 -1.73
CA GLY A 193 -2.39 23.16 -0.76
C GLY A 193 -2.38 21.65 -1.04
N SER A 194 -1.98 21.21 -2.24
CA SER A 194 -1.96 19.77 -2.57
C SER A 194 -0.70 19.04 -2.12
N GLU A 195 0.45 19.71 -2.17
CA GLU A 195 1.78 19.15 -1.85
C GLU A 195 1.94 18.71 -0.37
N ARG A 196 0.90 18.85 0.45
CA ARG A 196 0.95 18.74 1.92
C ARG A 196 -0.05 17.75 2.50
N LYS A 197 -0.88 17.14 1.65
CA LYS A 197 -1.92 16.21 2.08
C LYS A 197 -1.40 14.78 2.06
N LEU A 198 -1.56 14.07 3.17
CA LEU A 198 -1.19 12.66 3.30
C LEU A 198 -2.45 11.83 3.53
N THR A 199 -2.49 10.62 2.97
CA THR A 199 -3.62 9.71 3.16
C THR A 199 -3.42 8.86 4.41
N ALA A 200 -4.52 8.41 5.03
CA ALA A 200 -4.43 7.49 6.15
C ALA A 200 -3.82 6.14 5.71
N LEU A 201 -4.16 5.66 4.50
CA LEU A 201 -3.60 4.43 3.96
C LEU A 201 -2.08 4.53 3.73
N GLU A 202 -1.58 5.65 3.23
CA GLU A 202 -0.15 5.89 3.06
C GLU A 202 0.59 5.87 4.40
N LEU A 203 0.07 6.55 5.42
CA LEU A 203 0.66 6.51 6.77
C LEU A 203 0.65 5.09 7.36
N ALA A 204 -0.39 4.29 7.08
CA ALA A 204 -0.43 2.89 7.48
C ALA A 204 0.66 2.05 6.79
N ILE A 205 0.92 2.29 5.50
CA ILE A 205 1.98 1.61 4.74
C ILE A 205 3.36 2.03 5.24
N VAL A 206 3.61 3.34 5.39
CA VAL A 206 4.90 3.89 5.84
C VAL A 206 5.26 3.42 7.26
N SER A 207 4.25 3.23 8.12
CA SER A 207 4.43 2.72 9.49
C SER A 207 4.33 1.19 9.64
N GLU A 208 4.31 0.45 8.52
CA GLU A 208 4.17 -1.01 8.46
C GLU A 208 3.03 -1.54 9.36
N SER A 209 1.86 -0.89 9.32
CA SER A 209 0.69 -1.20 10.15
C SER A 209 -0.07 -2.42 9.63
N LYS A 210 0.53 -3.61 9.77
CA LYS A 210 -0.01 -4.88 9.24
C LYS A 210 -1.37 -5.22 9.85
N PHE A 211 -1.57 -4.99 11.15
CA PHE A 211 -2.84 -5.32 11.83
C PHE A 211 -3.98 -4.39 11.41
N PHE A 212 -3.67 -3.12 11.18
CA PHE A 212 -4.65 -2.17 10.64
C PHE A 212 -5.05 -2.55 9.21
N ILE A 213 -4.07 -2.82 8.35
CA ILE A 213 -4.31 -3.15 6.95
C ILE A 213 -5.03 -4.49 6.81
N SER A 214 -4.74 -5.47 7.67
CA SER A 214 -5.42 -6.76 7.67
C SER A 214 -6.87 -6.71 8.20
N SER A 215 -7.33 -5.57 8.69
CA SER A 215 -8.71 -5.42 9.15
C SER A 215 -9.71 -5.55 7.99
N ALA A 216 -10.86 -6.18 8.24
CA ALA A 216 -11.88 -6.40 7.21
C ALA A 216 -12.39 -5.08 6.59
N ALA A 217 -12.47 -4.00 7.38
CA ALA A 217 -12.87 -2.69 6.90
C ALA A 217 -11.84 -2.08 5.94
N CYS A 218 -10.55 -2.15 6.28
CA CYS A 218 -9.47 -1.69 5.41
C CYS A 218 -9.37 -2.54 4.14
N GLN A 219 -9.38 -3.87 4.27
CA GLN A 219 -9.33 -4.79 3.12
C GLN A 219 -10.49 -4.57 2.17
N ARG A 220 -11.71 -4.30 2.66
CA ARG A 220 -12.86 -4.03 1.79
C ARG A 220 -12.65 -2.77 0.94
N ALA A 221 -12.07 -1.72 1.50
CA ALA A 221 -11.76 -0.49 0.75
C ALA A 221 -10.60 -0.71 -0.24
N VAL A 222 -9.52 -1.37 0.19
CA VAL A 222 -8.38 -1.74 -0.67
C VAL A 222 -8.83 -2.64 -1.82
N ASP A 223 -9.69 -3.63 -1.57
CA ASP A 223 -10.26 -4.50 -2.59
C ASP A 223 -11.12 -3.73 -3.60
N ALA A 224 -11.89 -2.77 -3.13
CA ALA A 224 -12.72 -1.94 -3.99
C ALA A 224 -11.89 -1.00 -4.86
N VAL A 225 -10.79 -0.44 -4.33
CA VAL A 225 -9.81 0.34 -5.11
C VAL A 225 -9.09 -0.56 -6.12
N HIS A 226 -8.60 -1.74 -5.69
CA HIS A 226 -7.90 -2.70 -6.54
C HIS A 226 -8.76 -3.14 -7.73
N ASN A 227 -10.03 -3.41 -7.50
CA ASN A 227 -10.98 -3.80 -8.55
C ASN A 227 -11.48 -2.62 -9.40
N GLY A 228 -11.14 -1.38 -9.05
CA GLY A 228 -11.61 -0.18 -9.72
C GLY A 228 -13.11 0.08 -9.54
N GLN A 229 -13.68 -0.30 -8.41
CA GLN A 229 -15.05 0.09 -8.02
C GLN A 229 -15.08 1.52 -7.48
N ILE A 230 -14.01 1.94 -6.82
CA ILE A 230 -13.80 3.31 -6.36
C ILE A 230 -12.86 3.98 -7.36
N ILE A 231 -13.25 5.15 -7.85
CA ILE A 231 -12.42 6.01 -8.68
C ILE A 231 -12.18 7.32 -7.92
N TYR A 232 -10.92 7.73 -7.88
CA TYR A 232 -10.48 8.98 -7.28
C TYR A 232 -9.23 9.47 -8.00
N THR A 233 -8.94 10.76 -7.87
CA THR A 233 -7.65 11.32 -8.31
C THR A 233 -6.66 11.17 -7.14
N PRO A 234 -5.62 10.32 -7.25
CA PRO A 234 -4.63 10.17 -6.19
C PRO A 234 -3.80 11.43 -5.98
N LEU A 235 -3.26 11.55 -4.77
CA LEU A 235 -2.31 12.58 -4.41
C LEU A 235 -0.92 12.10 -4.80
N SER A 236 -0.17 12.96 -5.49
CA SER A 236 1.21 12.72 -5.86
C SER A 236 2.11 13.78 -5.24
N PHE A 237 3.33 13.38 -4.89
CA PHE A 237 4.35 14.32 -4.39
C PHE A 237 4.87 15.21 -5.52
N MET A 238 5.11 14.63 -6.69
CA MET A 238 5.59 15.33 -7.88
C MET A 238 5.17 14.57 -9.14
N ASP A 239 4.64 15.31 -10.12
CA ASP A 239 4.26 14.78 -11.42
C ASP A 239 5.20 15.33 -12.49
N PHE A 240 5.68 14.47 -13.39
CA PHE A 240 6.44 14.91 -14.56
C PHE A 240 5.55 15.63 -15.57
N LEU A 241 4.31 15.15 -15.73
CA LEU A 241 3.36 15.73 -16.67
C LEU A 241 1.97 15.88 -15.99
N PRO A 242 1.80 16.88 -15.10
CA PRO A 242 0.56 17.07 -14.37
C PRO A 242 -0.56 17.46 -15.34
N ASP A 243 -1.62 16.65 -15.35
CA ASP A 243 -2.81 16.84 -16.18
C ASP A 243 -4.08 16.86 -15.34
N HIS A 244 -4.02 17.53 -14.19
CA HIS A 244 -5.14 17.64 -13.25
C HIS A 244 -5.96 18.90 -13.53
N TYR A 245 -6.57 19.00 -14.72
CA TYR A 245 -7.45 20.14 -15.04
C TYR A 245 -8.65 20.22 -14.08
N LYS A 246 -9.20 19.06 -13.66
CA LYS A 246 -10.29 18.96 -12.68
C LYS A 246 -10.13 17.72 -11.80
N ARG A 247 -10.01 17.90 -10.48
CA ARG A 247 -9.97 16.79 -9.52
C ARG A 247 -11.36 16.17 -9.39
N ARG A 248 -11.46 14.85 -9.54
CA ARG A 248 -12.73 14.15 -9.33
C ARG A 248 -12.81 13.69 -7.88
N PRO A 249 -13.93 13.95 -7.19
CA PRO A 249 -14.14 13.43 -5.85
C PRO A 249 -14.21 11.89 -5.90
N ILE A 250 -13.94 11.29 -4.75
CA ILE A 250 -14.06 9.84 -4.56
C ILE A 250 -15.50 9.44 -4.92
N SER A 251 -15.65 8.55 -5.89
CA SER A 251 -16.95 8.13 -6.39
C SER A 251 -16.97 6.65 -6.74
N LEU A 252 -18.18 6.08 -6.72
CA LEU A 252 -18.42 4.69 -7.11
C LEU A 252 -18.66 4.60 -8.61
N TYR A 253 -17.92 3.70 -9.25
CA TYR A 253 -17.97 3.46 -10.69
C TYR A 253 -19.09 2.49 -11.07
N ASP A 254 -19.94 2.90 -12.00
CA ASP A 254 -20.89 2.04 -12.72
C ASP A 254 -20.42 1.76 -14.18
N PRO A 255 -19.88 0.56 -14.43
CA PRO A 255 -19.46 0.11 -15.77
C PRO A 255 -20.57 -0.02 -16.82
N ARG A 256 -21.86 0.03 -16.44
CA ARG A 256 -22.98 -0.05 -17.40
C ARG A 256 -23.21 1.26 -18.13
N THR A 257 -23.04 2.38 -17.44
CA THR A 257 -23.28 3.72 -17.96
C THR A 257 -22.00 4.38 -18.48
N ALA A 258 -20.83 3.86 -18.08
CA ALA A 258 -19.55 4.41 -18.49
C ALA A 258 -19.26 4.32 -20.00
N PRO A 259 -18.56 5.30 -20.59
CA PRO A 259 -18.16 5.28 -21.99
C PRO A 259 -17.15 4.17 -22.29
N LEU A 260 -17.08 3.74 -23.56
CA LEU A 260 -16.22 2.63 -23.98
C LEU A 260 -14.71 2.96 -23.87
N LEU A 261 -14.32 4.22 -24.05
CA LEU A 261 -12.93 4.69 -24.06
C LEU A 261 -12.59 5.55 -22.83
N ASN A 262 -12.93 5.06 -21.63
CA ASN A 262 -12.61 5.76 -20.39
C ASN A 262 -11.14 5.53 -20.00
N HIS A 263 -10.30 6.55 -20.14
CA HIS A 263 -8.86 6.45 -19.88
C HIS A 263 -8.53 6.23 -18.39
N HIS A 264 -9.39 6.64 -17.47
CA HIS A 264 -9.18 6.42 -16.02
C HIS A 264 -9.15 4.95 -15.64
N ARG A 265 -9.64 4.03 -16.49
CA ARG A 265 -9.53 2.58 -16.27
C ARG A 265 -8.09 2.05 -16.36
N LEU A 266 -7.17 2.81 -16.96
CA LEU A 266 -5.74 2.49 -17.00
C LEU A 266 -5.05 2.69 -15.64
N ILE A 267 -5.62 3.55 -14.78
CA ILE A 267 -5.14 3.84 -13.43
C ILE A 267 -5.54 2.74 -12.44
N VAL A 268 -6.53 1.90 -12.80
CA VAL A 268 -7.02 0.83 -11.91
C VAL A 268 -5.90 -0.19 -11.65
N PRO A 269 -5.52 -0.45 -10.39
CA PRO A 269 -4.33 -1.25 -10.04
C PRO A 269 -4.31 -2.64 -10.64
N ARG A 270 -5.47 -3.30 -10.68
CA ARG A 270 -5.61 -4.62 -11.30
C ARG A 270 -5.22 -4.63 -12.78
N ASN A 271 -5.74 -3.66 -13.53
CA ASN A 271 -5.44 -3.55 -14.97
C ASN A 271 -4.00 -3.09 -15.14
N ARG A 272 -3.54 -2.18 -14.28
CA ARG A 272 -2.18 -1.66 -14.28
C ARG A 272 -1.14 -2.77 -14.13
N ASN A 273 -1.32 -3.65 -13.15
CA ASN A 273 -0.40 -4.77 -12.93
C ASN A 273 -0.34 -5.70 -14.14
N LEU A 274 -1.48 -5.96 -14.81
CA LEU A 274 -1.48 -6.74 -16.05
C LEU A 274 -0.74 -6.03 -17.19
N ILE A 275 -0.93 -4.72 -17.34
CA ILE A 275 -0.25 -3.91 -18.36
C ILE A 275 1.26 -3.90 -18.10
N GLU A 276 1.68 -3.69 -16.85
CA GLU A 276 3.09 -3.72 -16.45
C GLU A 276 3.73 -5.09 -16.72
N LEU A 277 3.01 -6.18 -16.44
CA LEU A 277 3.45 -7.53 -16.77
C LEU A 277 3.67 -7.69 -18.29
N VAL A 278 2.72 -7.23 -19.11
CA VAL A 278 2.82 -7.30 -20.57
C VAL A 278 4.00 -6.48 -21.07
N HIS A 279 4.20 -5.26 -20.55
CA HIS A 279 5.35 -4.42 -20.88
C HIS A 279 6.67 -5.11 -20.52
N PHE A 280 6.73 -5.74 -19.34
CA PHE A 280 7.92 -6.46 -18.90
C PHE A 280 8.19 -7.72 -19.75
N VAL A 281 7.17 -8.45 -20.18
CA VAL A 281 7.32 -9.58 -21.12
C VAL A 281 7.85 -9.11 -22.48
N ILE A 282 7.41 -7.95 -22.96
CA ILE A 282 7.95 -7.34 -24.20
C ILE A 282 9.42 -6.96 -24.01
N LEU A 283 9.78 -6.33 -22.89
CA LEU A 283 11.16 -6.00 -22.54
C LEU A 283 12.05 -7.25 -22.54
N LEU A 284 11.59 -8.33 -21.89
CA LEU A 284 12.31 -9.60 -21.84
C LEU A 284 12.47 -10.20 -23.25
N GLY A 285 11.42 -10.17 -24.07
CA GLY A 285 11.48 -10.61 -25.45
C GLY A 285 12.53 -9.84 -26.27
N LEU A 286 12.55 -8.52 -26.12
CA LEU A 286 13.57 -7.65 -26.76
C LEU A 286 14.98 -7.97 -26.24
N TYR A 287 15.15 -8.13 -24.93
CA TYR A 287 16.42 -8.51 -24.32
C TYR A 287 16.95 -9.83 -24.90
N VAL A 288 16.11 -10.87 -24.97
CA VAL A 288 16.50 -12.17 -25.53
C VAL A 288 16.86 -12.02 -27.01
N MET A 289 16.09 -11.28 -27.79
CA MET A 289 16.39 -11.04 -29.21
C MET A 289 17.71 -10.29 -29.42
N THR A 290 18.01 -9.30 -28.59
CA THR A 290 19.30 -8.57 -28.60
C THR A 290 20.46 -9.49 -28.26
N MET A 291 20.29 -10.38 -27.27
CA MET A 291 21.33 -11.31 -26.83
C MET A 291 21.59 -12.42 -27.86
N VAL A 292 20.55 -12.93 -28.51
CA VAL A 292 20.67 -13.92 -29.61
C VAL A 292 21.33 -13.27 -30.83
N SER A 293 20.98 -12.01 -31.13
CA SER A 293 21.51 -11.28 -32.30
C SER A 293 22.84 -10.57 -32.05
N ARG A 294 23.54 -10.88 -30.95
CA ARG A 294 24.77 -10.21 -30.50
C ARG A 294 25.88 -10.12 -31.55
N HIS A 295 26.01 -11.14 -32.40
CA HIS A 295 27.09 -11.24 -33.39
C HIS A 295 26.79 -10.53 -34.72
N SER A 296 25.61 -9.90 -34.87
CA SER A 296 25.23 -9.19 -36.10
C SER A 296 25.79 -7.77 -36.11
N GLN A 297 26.31 -7.32 -37.27
CA GLN A 297 26.92 -5.98 -37.43
C GLN A 297 25.91 -4.83 -37.34
N VAL A 298 24.63 -5.09 -37.69
CA VAL A 298 23.54 -4.10 -37.61
C VAL A 298 22.46 -4.67 -36.70
N ASN A 299 22.53 -4.34 -35.41
CA ASN A 299 21.60 -4.87 -34.43
C ASN A 299 20.42 -3.92 -34.22
N MET A 300 19.44 -3.95 -35.14
CA MET A 300 18.18 -3.21 -34.97
C MET A 300 17.47 -3.57 -33.66
N TRP A 301 17.62 -4.82 -33.21
CA TRP A 301 17.07 -5.30 -31.95
C TRP A 301 17.73 -4.65 -30.73
N GLU A 302 19.04 -4.37 -30.80
CA GLU A 302 19.74 -3.63 -29.74
C GLU A 302 19.17 -2.22 -29.61
N PHE A 303 18.98 -1.52 -30.74
CA PHE A 303 18.40 -0.18 -30.73
C PHE A 303 16.96 -0.18 -30.19
N ALA A 304 16.14 -1.13 -30.64
CA ALA A 304 14.78 -1.30 -30.15
C ALA A 304 14.75 -1.61 -28.64
N PHE A 305 15.64 -2.50 -28.17
CA PHE A 305 15.81 -2.82 -26.76
C PHE A 305 16.25 -1.59 -25.95
N CYS A 306 17.21 -0.81 -26.42
CA CYS A 306 17.67 0.40 -25.74
C CYS A 306 16.55 1.42 -25.57
N ILE A 307 15.80 1.71 -26.64
CA ILE A 307 14.66 2.66 -26.58
C ILE A 307 13.57 2.14 -25.64
N TYR A 308 13.22 0.87 -25.75
CA TYR A 308 12.18 0.27 -24.91
C TYR A 308 12.58 0.28 -23.43
N THR A 309 13.83 -0.11 -23.14
CA THR A 309 14.37 -0.14 -21.78
C THR A 309 14.45 1.26 -21.18
N PHE A 310 14.82 2.27 -21.97
CA PHE A 310 14.81 3.66 -21.52
C PHE A 310 13.38 4.12 -21.15
N GLY A 311 12.38 3.74 -21.94
CA GLY A 311 10.98 4.03 -21.65
C GLY A 311 10.51 3.32 -20.38
N TRP A 312 10.86 2.04 -20.21
CA TRP A 312 10.55 1.30 -19.00
C TRP A 312 11.24 1.89 -17.76
N LEU A 313 12.51 2.30 -17.88
CA LEU A 313 13.27 2.94 -16.80
C LEU A 313 12.67 4.30 -16.42
N LEU A 314 12.26 5.10 -17.41
CA LEU A 314 11.56 6.37 -17.19
C LEU A 314 10.28 6.17 -16.37
N GLU A 315 9.52 5.12 -16.66
CA GLU A 315 8.32 4.76 -15.89
C GLU A 315 8.67 4.41 -14.43
N LYS A 316 9.75 3.65 -14.20
CA LYS A 316 10.20 3.31 -12.83
C LYS A 316 10.71 4.53 -12.06
N MET A 317 11.47 5.39 -12.72
CA MET A 317 11.92 6.66 -12.14
C MET A 317 10.75 7.57 -11.79
N ALA A 318 9.75 7.67 -12.67
CA ALA A 318 8.51 8.40 -12.38
C ALA A 318 7.79 7.85 -11.16
N ALA A 319 7.73 6.51 -11.01
CA ALA A 319 7.02 5.90 -9.88
C ALA A 319 7.71 6.19 -8.53
N ILE A 320 9.05 6.18 -8.50
CA ILE A 320 9.83 6.52 -7.30
C ILE A 320 9.60 7.98 -6.89
N ILE A 321 9.47 8.87 -7.88
CA ILE A 321 9.27 10.29 -7.67
C ILE A 321 7.85 10.61 -7.20
N GLU A 322 6.84 9.94 -7.78
CA GLU A 322 5.44 10.21 -7.50
C GLU A 322 5.03 9.82 -6.06
N HIS A 323 5.44 8.63 -5.61
CA HIS A 323 5.05 8.07 -4.31
C HIS A 323 6.16 8.16 -3.24
N GLY A 324 7.37 8.55 -3.64
CA GLY A 324 8.53 8.63 -2.76
C GLY A 324 9.24 7.29 -2.54
N TRP A 325 10.51 7.40 -2.11
CA TRP A 325 11.38 6.25 -1.88
C TRP A 325 10.85 5.27 -0.83
N ALA A 326 10.25 5.77 0.25
CA ALA A 326 9.81 4.93 1.36
C ALA A 326 8.69 3.96 0.97
N VAL A 327 7.78 4.36 0.07
CA VAL A 327 6.71 3.50 -0.45
C VAL A 327 7.28 2.53 -1.48
N HIS A 328 8.13 2.99 -2.40
CA HIS A 328 8.71 2.12 -3.42
C HIS A 328 9.64 1.05 -2.83
N ALA A 329 10.41 1.36 -1.77
CA ALA A 329 11.26 0.39 -1.08
C ALA A 329 10.46 -0.74 -0.40
N GLN A 330 9.16 -0.55 -0.16
CA GLN A 330 8.27 -1.60 0.37
C GLN A 330 7.76 -2.56 -0.72
N ASN A 331 7.97 -2.25 -2.01
CA ASN A 331 7.67 -3.14 -3.10
C ASN A 331 8.71 -4.27 -3.18
N LEU A 332 8.24 -5.52 -3.19
CA LEU A 332 9.07 -6.73 -3.22
C LEU A 332 10.04 -6.75 -4.40
N TRP A 333 9.71 -6.06 -5.48
CA TRP A 333 10.44 -6.11 -6.75
C TRP A 333 11.40 -4.94 -6.96
N ALA A 334 11.32 -3.91 -6.12
CA ALA A 334 12.07 -2.66 -6.32
C ALA A 334 13.58 -2.91 -6.40
N PHE A 335 14.13 -3.79 -5.55
CA PHE A 335 15.55 -4.13 -5.57
C PHE A 335 16.02 -4.74 -6.90
N LEU A 336 15.22 -5.64 -7.50
CA LEU A 336 15.56 -6.26 -8.79
C LEU A 336 15.47 -5.24 -9.93
N ASP A 337 14.45 -4.36 -9.88
CA ASP A 337 14.27 -3.29 -10.86
C ASP A 337 15.44 -2.28 -10.79
N ILE A 338 15.89 -1.91 -9.59
CA ILE A 338 17.07 -1.04 -9.36
C ILE A 338 18.36 -1.72 -9.83
N THR A 339 18.52 -3.01 -9.56
CA THR A 339 19.71 -3.78 -9.99
C THR A 339 19.76 -3.89 -11.51
N PHE A 340 18.62 -4.11 -12.17
CA PHE A 340 18.58 -4.08 -13.63
C PHE A 340 18.86 -2.69 -14.19
N ALA A 341 18.31 -1.64 -13.59
CA ALA A 341 18.57 -0.26 -13.98
C ALA A 341 20.06 0.10 -13.88
N SER A 342 20.75 -0.35 -12.82
CA SER A 342 22.19 -0.09 -12.66
C SER A 342 23.04 -0.84 -13.69
N ILE A 343 22.71 -2.11 -13.99
CA ILE A 343 23.38 -2.88 -15.05
C ILE A 343 23.15 -2.24 -16.42
N PHE A 344 21.92 -1.80 -16.71
CA PHE A 344 21.61 -1.11 -17.96
C PHE A 344 22.33 0.24 -18.07
N GLY A 345 22.44 1.00 -16.97
CA GLY A 345 23.23 2.23 -16.92
C GLY A 345 24.71 1.99 -17.22
N ALA A 346 25.32 0.96 -16.61
CA ALA A 346 26.70 0.57 -16.89
C ALA A 346 26.89 0.13 -18.35
N TYR A 347 25.94 -0.63 -18.88
CA TYR A 347 25.90 -0.99 -20.30
C TYR A 347 25.87 0.26 -21.20
N LEU A 348 25.02 1.25 -20.91
CA LEU A 348 24.94 2.48 -21.72
C LEU A 348 26.26 3.27 -21.70
N VAL A 349 26.87 3.45 -20.54
CA VAL A 349 28.15 4.18 -20.40
C VAL A 349 29.23 3.49 -21.24
N LEU A 350 29.34 2.17 -21.13
CA LEU A 350 30.35 1.42 -21.87
C LEU A 350 30.02 1.33 -23.36
N ARG A 351 28.74 1.31 -23.73
CA ARG A 351 28.35 1.32 -25.14
C ARG A 351 28.66 2.67 -25.81
N ILE A 352 28.50 3.77 -25.08
CA ILE A 352 28.95 5.09 -25.52
C ILE A 352 30.47 5.10 -25.67
N TYR A 353 31.21 4.53 -24.72
CA TYR A 353 32.66 4.39 -24.79
C TYR A 353 33.12 3.54 -26.00
N ASP A 354 32.48 2.40 -26.25
CA ASP A 354 32.75 1.52 -27.39
C ASP A 354 32.47 2.23 -28.72
N PHE A 355 31.45 3.10 -28.77
CA PHE A 355 31.14 3.95 -29.93
C PHE A 355 32.21 5.02 -30.16
N LEU A 356 32.70 5.66 -29.09
CA LEU A 356 33.78 6.67 -29.17
C LEU A 356 35.11 6.08 -29.68
N LEU A 357 35.38 4.80 -29.42
CA LEU A 357 36.59 4.08 -29.84
C LEU A 357 36.45 3.35 -31.17
N ASP A 358 35.28 3.44 -31.83
CA ASP A 358 34.94 2.72 -33.07
C ASP A 358 35.11 1.18 -32.96
N GLN A 359 35.00 0.64 -31.73
CA GLN A 359 35.14 -0.78 -31.40
C GLN A 359 33.79 -1.41 -31.05
N LEU A 360 32.76 -1.12 -31.85
CA LEU A 360 31.39 -1.58 -31.60
C LEU A 360 31.23 -3.11 -31.55
N HIS A 361 32.13 -3.86 -32.20
CA HIS A 361 32.07 -5.33 -32.30
C HIS A 361 32.78 -6.05 -31.15
N SER A 362 33.90 -5.50 -30.67
CA SER A 362 34.72 -6.07 -29.59
C SER A 362 34.54 -5.34 -28.25
N GLY A 363 33.56 -4.45 -28.19
CA GLY A 363 33.30 -3.57 -27.06
C GLY A 363 32.85 -4.28 -25.79
N TYR A 364 33.06 -3.62 -24.66
CA TYR A 364 32.79 -4.17 -23.33
C TYR A 364 31.31 -4.07 -22.92
N GLY A 365 30.48 -3.33 -23.66
CA GLY A 365 29.06 -3.14 -23.34
C GLY A 365 28.25 -4.43 -23.36
N LEU A 366 28.24 -5.17 -24.48
CA LEU A 366 27.42 -6.38 -24.63
C LEU A 366 27.76 -7.50 -23.61
N PRO A 367 29.04 -7.75 -23.25
CA PRO A 367 29.40 -8.67 -22.17
C PRO A 367 28.76 -8.33 -20.82
N ILE A 368 28.67 -7.06 -20.43
CA ILE A 368 28.06 -6.66 -19.15
C ILE A 368 26.55 -6.90 -19.14
N LEU A 369 25.91 -6.76 -20.29
CA LEU A 369 24.50 -7.07 -20.44
C LEU A 369 24.19 -8.57 -20.22
N CYS A 370 25.17 -9.47 -20.31
CA CYS A 370 25.00 -10.89 -19.90
C CYS A 370 24.65 -11.01 -18.41
N ILE A 371 25.22 -10.16 -17.56
CA ILE A 371 25.05 -10.21 -16.11
C ILE A 371 23.60 -9.85 -15.72
N ALA A 372 22.85 -9.21 -16.62
CA ALA A 372 21.43 -8.92 -16.43
C ALA A 372 20.53 -10.17 -16.51
N ALA A 373 20.97 -11.27 -17.13
CA ALA A 373 20.08 -12.43 -17.39
C ALA A 373 19.49 -13.05 -16.10
N PRO A 374 20.28 -13.30 -15.03
CA PRO A 374 19.72 -13.82 -13.79
C PRO A 374 18.72 -12.87 -13.14
N VAL A 375 18.97 -11.55 -13.19
CA VAL A 375 18.09 -10.51 -12.65
C VAL A 375 16.76 -10.45 -13.42
N MET A 376 16.82 -10.50 -14.75
CA MET A 376 15.62 -10.50 -15.60
C MET A 376 14.78 -11.76 -15.40
N LEU A 377 15.38 -12.94 -15.38
CA LEU A 377 14.67 -14.20 -15.21
C LEU A 377 14.05 -14.34 -13.81
N THR A 378 14.78 -13.94 -12.77
CA THR A 378 14.23 -13.92 -11.41
C THR A 378 13.04 -12.96 -11.33
N ARG A 379 13.14 -11.76 -11.93
CA ARG A 379 12.05 -10.79 -12.00
C ARG A 379 10.79 -11.34 -12.68
N VAL A 380 10.92 -12.16 -13.73
CA VAL A 380 9.78 -12.86 -14.37
C VAL A 380 9.13 -13.85 -13.41
N ALA A 381 9.93 -14.72 -12.77
CA ALA A 381 9.43 -15.76 -11.89
C ALA A 381 8.58 -15.19 -10.74
N PHE A 382 9.06 -14.09 -10.17
CA PHE A 382 8.40 -13.32 -9.12
C PHE A 382 7.07 -12.68 -9.56
N ASN A 383 6.97 -12.22 -10.81
CA ASN A 383 5.74 -11.68 -11.38
C ASN A 383 4.65 -12.74 -11.64
N ILE A 384 5.04 -13.99 -11.93
CA ILE A 384 4.10 -15.08 -12.21
C ILE A 384 3.45 -15.61 -10.93
N LEU A 385 4.15 -15.55 -9.79
CA LEU A 385 3.72 -16.12 -8.52
C LEU A 385 3.64 -15.06 -7.39
N PRO A 386 2.88 -13.96 -7.55
CA PRO A 386 2.90 -12.83 -6.62
C PRO A 386 2.30 -13.16 -5.24
N ASN A 387 1.45 -14.19 -5.15
CA ASN A 387 0.74 -14.56 -3.91
C ASN A 387 1.34 -15.77 -3.19
N ASN A 388 2.50 -16.28 -3.62
CA ASN A 388 3.13 -17.42 -2.96
C ASN A 388 3.95 -16.94 -1.75
N LEU A 389 3.59 -17.44 -0.56
CA LEU A 389 4.27 -17.13 0.70
C LEU A 389 5.79 -17.31 0.62
N VAL A 390 6.25 -18.33 -0.11
CA VAL A 390 7.68 -18.61 -0.25
C VAL A 390 8.42 -17.39 -0.80
N PHE A 391 7.93 -16.77 -1.87
CA PHE A 391 8.58 -15.60 -2.45
C PHE A 391 8.47 -14.36 -1.56
N ILE A 392 7.35 -14.19 -0.87
CA ILE A 392 7.16 -13.12 0.12
C ILE A 392 8.19 -13.26 1.25
N SER A 393 8.41 -14.48 1.70
CA SER A 393 9.36 -14.77 2.78
C SER A 393 10.82 -14.53 2.39
N VAL A 394 11.21 -14.84 1.15
CA VAL A 394 12.57 -14.60 0.63
C VAL A 394 12.93 -13.12 0.66
N HIS A 395 12.00 -12.24 0.31
CA HIS A 395 12.24 -10.79 0.37
C HIS A 395 12.45 -10.30 1.80
N ALA A 396 11.59 -10.68 2.73
CA ALA A 396 11.68 -10.25 4.12
C ALA A 396 12.97 -10.75 4.80
N MET A 397 13.48 -11.91 4.36
CA MET A 397 14.79 -12.45 4.77
C MET A 397 15.99 -11.73 4.16
N MET A 398 15.81 -10.99 3.06
CA MET A 398 16.93 -10.41 2.32
C MET A 398 17.71 -9.39 3.17
N LYS A 399 17.04 -8.65 4.07
CA LYS A 399 17.72 -7.75 5.01
C LYS A 399 18.66 -8.51 5.95
N ASP A 400 18.20 -9.59 6.54
CA ASP A 400 19.00 -10.39 7.47
C ASP A 400 20.12 -11.11 6.72
N PHE A 401 19.81 -11.63 5.52
CA PHE A 401 20.78 -12.22 4.61
C PHE A 401 21.88 -11.23 4.21
N THR A 402 21.53 -10.00 3.82
CA THR A 402 22.50 -8.98 3.38
C THR A 402 23.40 -8.50 4.51
N VAL A 403 22.86 -8.28 5.71
CA VAL A 403 23.66 -7.89 6.88
C VAL A 403 24.67 -8.98 7.24
N LEU A 404 24.24 -10.24 7.29
CA LEU A 404 25.12 -11.36 7.59
C LEU A 404 26.14 -11.61 6.47
N THR A 405 25.73 -11.50 5.21
CA THR A 405 26.63 -11.63 4.05
C THR A 405 27.67 -10.50 4.02
N PHE A 406 27.29 -9.28 4.39
CA PHE A 406 28.22 -8.16 4.54
C PHE A 406 29.24 -8.43 5.65
N LEU A 407 28.80 -8.87 6.83
CA LEU A 407 29.68 -9.24 7.94
C LEU A 407 30.64 -10.38 7.55
N ALA A 408 30.11 -11.40 6.87
CA ALA A 408 30.90 -12.52 6.34
C ALA A 408 31.95 -12.04 5.33
N THR A 409 31.57 -11.17 4.38
CA THR A 409 32.49 -10.59 3.38
C THR A 409 33.55 -9.70 4.03
N TRP A 410 33.18 -8.94 5.06
CA TRP A 410 34.10 -8.12 5.84
C TRP A 410 35.14 -8.98 6.55
N CYS A 411 34.69 -10.06 7.18
CA CYS A 411 35.56 -11.04 7.82
C CYS A 411 36.46 -11.75 6.80
N PHE A 412 35.90 -12.19 5.66
CA PHE A 412 36.62 -12.78 4.54
C PHE A 412 37.75 -11.86 4.04
N THR A 413 37.47 -10.57 3.89
CA THR A 413 38.46 -9.56 3.50
C THR A 413 39.59 -9.45 4.53
N GLY A 414 39.28 -9.52 5.83
CA GLY A 414 40.28 -9.53 6.89
C GLY A 414 41.20 -10.75 6.85
N PHE A 415 40.65 -11.95 6.64
CA PHE A 415 41.43 -13.17 6.46
C PHE A 415 42.29 -13.14 5.19
N LEU A 416 41.74 -12.63 4.08
CA LEU A 416 42.47 -12.46 2.83
C LEU A 416 43.65 -11.50 3.02
N LEU A 417 43.45 -10.35 3.67
CA LEU A 417 44.52 -9.40 3.97
C LEU A 417 45.61 -10.02 4.83
N ALA A 418 45.24 -10.78 5.87
CA ALA A 418 46.21 -11.45 6.75
C ALA A 418 47.04 -12.50 5.99
N LEU A 419 46.43 -13.29 5.11
CA LEU A 419 47.15 -14.25 4.25
C LEU A 419 48.06 -13.53 3.23
N GLN A 420 47.59 -12.44 2.63
CA GLN A 420 48.38 -11.64 1.68
C GLN A 420 49.61 -11.00 2.35
N TRP A 421 49.46 -10.48 3.56
CA TRP A 421 50.60 -9.96 4.33
C TRP A 421 51.56 -11.06 4.75
N LEU A 422 51.06 -12.27 5.04
CA LEU A 422 51.90 -13.41 5.36
C LEU A 422 52.73 -13.87 4.14
N VAL A 423 52.12 -13.91 2.96
CA VAL A 423 52.82 -14.15 1.68
C VAL A 423 53.89 -13.09 1.43
N SER A 424 53.56 -11.82 1.61
CA SER A 424 54.53 -10.73 1.43
C SER A 424 55.67 -10.76 2.46
N ALA A 425 55.46 -11.36 3.63
CA ALA A 425 56.48 -11.45 4.68
C ALA A 425 57.40 -12.66 4.52
N SER A 426 57.01 -13.69 3.76
CA SER A 426 57.75 -14.94 3.66
C SER A 426 58.94 -14.91 2.69
N ASN A 427 59.17 -13.79 1.99
CA ASN A 427 60.39 -13.44 1.24
C ASN A 427 61.17 -14.63 0.66
N ASP A 428 60.57 -15.34 -0.31
CA ASP A 428 61.29 -16.22 -1.22
C ASP A 428 60.96 -15.77 -2.64
N ASP A 429 61.97 -15.31 -3.37
CA ASP A 429 61.90 -14.45 -4.57
C ASP A 429 61.21 -15.07 -5.82
N ASN A 430 60.45 -16.17 -5.69
CA ASN A 430 60.02 -16.97 -6.85
C ASN A 430 58.50 -17.22 -6.99
N GLU A 431 57.65 -16.98 -5.99
CA GLU A 431 56.19 -17.22 -6.13
C GLU A 431 55.34 -16.14 -5.42
N GLU A 432 55.07 -15.02 -6.10
CA GLU A 432 54.04 -14.08 -5.66
C GLU A 432 52.64 -14.66 -5.93
N PHE A 433 51.99 -15.19 -4.90
CA PHE A 433 50.58 -15.58 -5.01
C PHE A 433 49.70 -14.34 -5.13
N SER A 434 49.20 -14.08 -6.34
CA SER A 434 48.22 -13.02 -6.58
C SER A 434 47.01 -13.16 -5.64
N TRP A 435 46.49 -12.03 -5.15
CA TRP A 435 45.29 -11.97 -4.29
C TRP A 435 44.10 -12.74 -4.84
N TYR A 436 43.99 -12.83 -6.18
CA TYR A 436 42.96 -13.61 -6.86
C TYR A 436 43.06 -15.11 -6.56
N VAL A 437 44.27 -15.67 -6.53
CA VAL A 437 44.50 -17.11 -6.30
C VAL A 437 44.15 -17.48 -4.87
N VAL A 438 44.62 -16.68 -3.90
CA VAL A 438 44.31 -16.87 -2.47
C VAL A 438 42.81 -16.70 -2.21
N GLY A 439 42.19 -15.67 -2.80
CA GLY A 439 40.75 -15.45 -2.71
C GLY A 439 39.92 -16.60 -3.31
N LYS A 440 40.36 -17.17 -4.44
CA LYS A 440 39.74 -18.35 -5.05
C LYS A 440 39.77 -19.55 -4.11
N TRP A 441 40.91 -19.85 -3.49
CA TRP A 441 41.02 -20.97 -2.55
C TRP A 441 40.15 -20.78 -1.31
N MET A 442 40.13 -19.57 -0.74
CA MET A 442 39.24 -19.25 0.38
C MET A 442 37.76 -19.43 0.00
N LEU A 443 37.37 -19.03 -1.22
CA LEU A 443 36.00 -19.22 -1.70
C LEU A 443 35.64 -20.70 -1.84
N TRP A 444 36.55 -21.54 -2.36
CA TRP A 444 36.32 -22.98 -2.43
C TRP A 444 36.14 -23.62 -1.06
N ILE A 445 36.96 -23.23 -0.07
CA ILE A 445 36.83 -23.71 1.31
C ILE A 445 35.50 -23.25 1.93
N TRP A 446 35.08 -22.00 1.68
CA TRP A 446 33.82 -21.44 2.16
C TRP A 446 32.59 -22.21 1.65
N PHE A 447 32.61 -22.67 0.40
CA PHE A 447 31.53 -23.51 -0.14
C PHE A 447 31.75 -25.01 0.07
N GLY A 448 32.86 -25.40 0.71
CA GLY A 448 33.21 -26.82 0.94
C GLY A 448 33.50 -27.59 -0.34
N LEU A 449 33.92 -26.91 -1.41
CA LEU A 449 34.20 -27.51 -2.71
C LEU A 449 35.59 -28.16 -2.76
N ASP A 450 36.57 -27.55 -2.11
CA ASP A 450 37.97 -27.97 -2.19
C ASP A 450 38.79 -27.55 -0.96
N GLY A 451 39.83 -28.35 -0.64
CA GLY A 451 40.77 -28.16 0.46
C GLY A 451 42.16 -27.68 0.02
N GLU A 452 42.41 -27.48 -1.29
CA GLU A 452 43.70 -27.01 -1.85
C GLU A 452 44.29 -25.81 -1.09
N GLY A 453 43.45 -24.88 -0.64
CA GLY A 453 43.89 -23.70 0.11
C GLY A 453 44.61 -24.03 1.42
N ILE A 454 44.31 -25.16 2.07
CA ILE A 454 44.97 -25.57 3.32
C ILE A 454 46.34 -26.18 3.00
N GLU A 455 46.43 -27.02 1.97
CA GLU A 455 47.69 -27.64 1.56
C GLU A 455 48.71 -26.60 1.11
N GLU A 456 48.25 -25.63 0.31
CA GLU A 456 49.13 -24.61 -0.23
C GLU A 456 49.47 -23.51 0.79
N SER A 457 48.66 -23.34 1.83
CA SER A 457 48.92 -22.34 2.88
C SER A 457 50.21 -22.61 3.68
N VAL A 458 50.74 -23.84 3.68
CA VAL A 458 52.05 -24.17 4.28
C VAL A 458 53.18 -23.37 3.63
N ARG A 459 53.03 -23.02 2.34
CA ARG A 459 54.01 -22.22 1.60
C ARG A 459 54.05 -20.76 2.03
N PHE A 460 52.94 -20.22 2.56
CA PHE A 460 52.93 -18.86 3.11
C PHE A 460 53.72 -18.81 4.41
N HIS A 461 53.45 -19.76 5.30
CA HIS A 461 54.21 -19.96 6.53
C HIS A 461 53.84 -21.33 7.11
N ILE A 462 54.85 -22.09 7.53
CA ILE A 462 54.70 -23.51 7.91
C ILE A 462 53.62 -23.76 8.99
N VAL A 463 53.44 -22.83 9.92
CA VAL A 463 52.41 -22.88 10.99
C VAL A 463 51.26 -21.90 10.78
N LEU A 464 51.55 -20.59 10.65
CA LEU A 464 50.55 -19.54 10.64
C LEU A 464 49.61 -19.58 9.43
N GLY A 465 50.08 -20.00 8.25
CA GLY A 465 49.25 -20.11 7.05
C GLY A 465 48.12 -21.14 7.21
N PRO A 466 48.46 -22.42 7.49
CA PRO A 466 47.47 -23.46 7.75
C PRO A 466 46.56 -23.15 8.94
N ALA A 467 47.11 -22.60 10.02
CA ALA A 467 46.33 -22.21 11.18
C ALA A 467 45.25 -21.15 10.83
N LEU A 468 45.61 -20.15 10.05
CA LEU A 468 44.70 -19.10 9.62
C LEU A 468 43.64 -19.61 8.63
N MET A 469 44.03 -20.52 7.72
CA MET A 469 43.11 -21.14 6.76
C MET A 469 42.11 -22.10 7.44
N ILE A 470 42.57 -22.88 8.42
CA ILE A 470 41.70 -23.74 9.24
C ILE A 470 40.76 -22.90 10.11
N ALA A 471 41.26 -21.81 10.71
CA ALA A 471 40.43 -20.88 11.48
C ALA A 471 39.34 -20.23 10.61
N PHE A 472 39.69 -19.85 9.38
CA PHE A 472 38.72 -19.36 8.39
C PHE A 472 37.68 -20.42 8.03
N ALA A 473 38.10 -21.66 7.73
CA ALA A 473 37.18 -22.76 7.41
C ALA A 473 36.21 -23.06 8.56
N PHE A 474 36.72 -23.06 9.80
CA PHE A 474 35.92 -23.23 10.99
C PHE A 474 34.90 -22.09 11.14
N LEU A 475 35.34 -20.83 11.14
CA LEU A 475 34.44 -19.68 11.29
C LEU A 475 33.43 -19.56 10.14
N GLY A 476 33.83 -19.82 8.91
CA GLY A 476 32.95 -19.83 7.73
C GLY A 476 31.84 -20.87 7.85
N ASN A 477 32.24 -22.16 7.83
CA ASN A 477 31.28 -23.26 7.66
C ASN A 477 30.53 -23.59 8.96
N THR A 478 31.14 -23.35 10.12
CA THR A 478 30.48 -23.67 11.41
C THR A 478 29.79 -22.47 12.04
N LEU A 479 30.34 -21.26 12.00
CA LEU A 479 29.74 -20.11 12.66
C LEU A 479 28.85 -19.30 11.71
N PHE A 480 29.39 -18.80 10.60
CA PHE A 480 28.61 -17.92 9.70
C PHE A 480 27.46 -18.66 9.04
N LEU A 481 27.69 -19.88 8.54
CA LEU A 481 26.65 -20.67 7.89
C LEU A 481 25.53 -21.07 8.88
N THR A 482 25.87 -21.47 10.12
CA THR A 482 24.85 -21.85 11.11
C THR A 482 24.03 -20.67 11.60
N ILE A 483 24.67 -19.50 11.84
CA ILE A 483 23.96 -18.26 12.19
C ILE A 483 23.05 -17.83 11.04
N LEU A 484 23.52 -17.94 9.79
CA LEU A 484 22.72 -17.63 8.61
C LEU A 484 21.46 -18.51 8.54
N ILE A 485 21.61 -19.84 8.65
CA ILE A 485 20.47 -20.76 8.67
C ILE A 485 19.54 -20.45 9.85
N ALA A 486 20.07 -20.21 11.05
CA ALA A 486 19.26 -19.94 12.24
C ALA A 486 18.44 -18.66 12.12
N MET A 487 19.05 -17.57 11.62
CA MET A 487 18.37 -16.28 11.41
C MET A 487 17.32 -16.36 10.31
N LEU A 488 17.63 -17.02 9.18
CA LEU A 488 16.66 -17.25 8.10
C LEU A 488 15.49 -18.12 8.57
N THR A 489 15.75 -19.13 9.40
CA THR A 489 14.69 -20.00 9.96
C THR A 489 13.81 -19.23 10.97
N ASN A 490 14.41 -18.40 11.82
CA ASN A 490 13.68 -17.57 12.79
C ASN A 490 12.77 -16.56 12.09
N THR A 491 13.30 -15.87 11.09
CA THR A 491 12.51 -14.92 10.28
C THR A 491 11.43 -15.62 9.48
N PHE A 492 11.73 -16.75 8.84
CA PHE A 492 10.73 -17.56 8.14
C PHE A 492 9.56 -17.90 9.06
N SER A 493 9.86 -18.42 10.25
CA SER A 493 8.84 -18.87 11.21
C SER A 493 7.93 -17.73 11.65
N LYS A 494 8.48 -16.52 11.85
CA LYS A 494 7.69 -15.32 12.18
C LYS A 494 6.79 -14.88 11.01
N ILE A 495 7.30 -14.92 9.79
CA ILE A 495 6.53 -14.54 8.59
C ILE A 495 5.39 -15.53 8.34
N VAL A 496 5.64 -16.83 8.53
CA VAL A 496 4.62 -17.88 8.40
C VAL A 496 3.55 -17.75 9.47
N ALA A 497 3.91 -17.36 10.70
CA ALA A 497 2.93 -17.16 11.78
C ALA A 497 1.89 -16.06 11.44
N ASP A 498 2.30 -15.01 10.72
CA ASP A 498 1.44 -13.88 10.31
C ASP A 498 1.19 -13.83 8.79
N GLU A 499 1.20 -14.97 8.10
CA GLU A 499 1.12 -15.07 6.63
C GLU A 499 -0.05 -14.25 6.05
N THR A 500 -1.25 -14.41 6.62
CA THR A 500 -2.45 -13.77 6.08
C THR A 500 -2.38 -12.25 6.15
N ALA A 501 -1.84 -11.70 7.23
CA ALA A 501 -1.67 -10.26 7.40
C ALA A 501 -0.56 -9.73 6.48
N GLU A 502 0.53 -10.48 6.29
CA GLU A 502 1.60 -10.12 5.37
C GLU A 502 1.11 -10.10 3.91
N ILE A 503 0.37 -11.12 3.46
CA ILE A 503 -0.20 -11.17 2.11
C ILE A 503 -1.14 -9.97 1.88
N GLN A 504 -2.00 -9.67 2.85
CA GLN A 504 -2.94 -8.56 2.78
C GLN A 504 -2.22 -7.18 2.77
N PHE A 505 -1.16 -7.05 3.57
CA PHE A 505 -0.30 -5.87 3.58
C PHE A 505 0.35 -5.64 2.21
N ARG A 506 1.00 -6.67 1.65
CA ARG A 506 1.65 -6.57 0.33
C ARG A 506 0.66 -6.26 -0.78
N ARG A 507 -0.52 -6.87 -0.75
CA ARG A 507 -1.59 -6.57 -1.69
C ARG A 507 -2.06 -5.11 -1.58
N ALA A 508 -2.11 -4.55 -0.37
CA ALA A 508 -2.43 -3.14 -0.17
C ALA A 508 -1.34 -2.21 -0.72
N VAL A 509 -0.05 -2.52 -0.48
CA VAL A 509 1.09 -1.77 -1.04
C VAL A 509 1.04 -1.77 -2.57
N LEU A 510 0.90 -2.95 -3.20
CA LEU A 510 0.78 -3.06 -4.66
C LEU A 510 -0.46 -2.34 -5.22
N THR A 511 -1.54 -2.31 -4.45
CA THR A 511 -2.75 -1.58 -4.85
C THR A 511 -2.51 -0.08 -4.78
N PHE A 512 -1.88 0.42 -3.73
CA PHE A 512 -1.56 1.85 -3.56
C PHE A 512 -0.56 2.34 -4.62
N GLU A 513 0.54 1.62 -4.84
CA GLU A 513 1.54 1.93 -5.90
C GLU A 513 0.94 1.80 -7.32
N GLY A 514 -0.09 0.98 -7.47
CA GLY A 514 -0.81 0.83 -8.74
C GLY A 514 -1.69 2.03 -9.09
N VAL A 515 -2.13 2.83 -8.10
CA VAL A 515 -2.98 4.02 -8.32
C VAL A 515 -2.11 5.25 -8.51
N LYS A 516 -1.76 5.51 -9.77
CA LYS A 516 -0.88 6.61 -10.18
C LYS A 516 -1.68 7.80 -10.74
N SER A 517 -1.29 9.01 -10.38
CA SER A 517 -1.90 10.27 -10.82
C SER A 517 -1.29 10.78 -12.13
N ASP A 518 0.00 10.53 -12.36
CA ASP A 518 0.74 11.18 -13.45
C ASP A 518 0.34 10.60 -14.81
N SER A 519 0.15 11.50 -15.78
CA SER A 519 -0.26 11.13 -17.13
C SER A 519 0.84 10.36 -17.87
N ILE A 520 2.10 10.48 -17.45
CA ILE A 520 3.23 9.69 -18.01
C ILE A 520 2.97 8.18 -17.96
N PHE A 521 2.26 7.71 -16.92
CA PHE A 521 1.95 6.30 -16.75
C PHE A 521 0.89 5.81 -17.73
N ALA A 522 0.05 6.68 -18.26
CA ALA A 522 -0.94 6.31 -19.25
C ALA A 522 -0.30 5.96 -20.60
N TYR A 523 0.96 6.38 -20.84
CA TYR A 523 1.68 6.07 -22.07
C TYR A 523 2.42 4.74 -21.98
N PRO A 524 2.16 3.77 -22.88
CA PRO A 524 2.94 2.54 -22.92
C PRO A 524 4.39 2.82 -23.36
N PRO A 525 5.41 2.19 -22.76
CA PRO A 525 6.78 2.27 -23.26
C PRO A 525 6.88 1.75 -24.70
N PRO A 526 7.61 2.42 -25.61
CA PRO A 526 8.46 3.61 -25.42
C PRO A 526 7.76 4.95 -25.71
N PHE A 527 6.46 4.96 -26.00
CA PHE A 527 5.72 6.17 -26.35
C PHE A 527 5.69 7.20 -25.21
N ASN A 528 5.96 6.79 -23.98
CA ASN A 528 6.14 7.68 -22.84
C ASN A 528 7.30 8.67 -23.01
N ILE A 529 8.40 8.27 -23.66
CA ILE A 529 9.52 9.16 -23.98
C ILE A 529 9.06 10.22 -25.00
N LEU A 530 8.35 9.77 -26.04
CA LEU A 530 7.82 10.66 -27.07
C LEU A 530 6.82 11.65 -26.46
N ALA A 531 5.95 11.17 -25.58
CA ALA A 531 4.99 11.99 -24.84
C ALA A 531 5.72 13.05 -24.02
N LEU A 532 6.77 12.70 -23.27
CA LEU A 532 7.58 13.67 -22.54
C LEU A 532 8.22 14.71 -23.47
N MET A 533 8.84 14.27 -24.56
CA MET A 533 9.55 15.15 -25.50
C MET A 533 8.62 16.12 -26.26
N VAL A 534 7.37 15.72 -26.51
CA VAL A 534 6.39 16.51 -27.27
C VAL A 534 5.49 17.34 -26.35
N LEU A 535 4.96 16.75 -25.28
CA LEU A 535 3.95 17.38 -24.42
C LEU A 535 4.56 18.37 -23.43
N LEU A 536 5.78 18.14 -22.95
CA LEU A 536 6.45 19.05 -22.02
C LEU A 536 6.73 20.45 -22.64
N PRO A 537 7.29 20.58 -23.86
CA PRO A 537 7.41 21.89 -24.49
C PRO A 537 6.05 22.46 -24.88
N LEU A 538 5.09 21.62 -25.28
CA LEU A 538 3.73 22.06 -25.62
C LEU A 538 3.02 22.70 -24.42
N LYS A 539 3.19 22.15 -23.21
CA LYS A 539 2.65 22.71 -21.97
C LYS A 539 3.09 24.16 -21.71
N ALA A 540 4.31 24.52 -22.10
CA ALA A 540 4.81 25.90 -21.95
C ALA A 540 4.15 26.89 -22.94
N ILE A 541 3.54 26.38 -24.02
CA ILE A 541 2.98 27.19 -25.12
C ILE A 541 1.45 27.23 -25.05
N THR A 542 0.79 26.15 -24.61
CA THR A 542 -0.67 26.01 -24.61
C THR A 542 -1.31 26.31 -23.25
N SER A 543 -2.59 26.71 -23.25
CA SER A 543 -3.38 26.80 -22.01
C SER A 543 -3.65 25.41 -21.41
N ALA A 544 -3.85 25.35 -20.08
CA ALA A 544 -4.06 24.09 -19.35
C ALA A 544 -5.24 23.26 -19.88
N ARG A 545 -6.29 23.93 -20.40
CA ARG A 545 -7.48 23.27 -20.97
C ARG A 545 -7.16 22.58 -22.31
N VAL A 546 -6.49 23.28 -23.23
CA VAL A 546 -6.11 22.72 -24.54
C VAL A 546 -5.08 21.61 -24.37
N PHE A 547 -4.15 21.79 -23.44
CA PHE A 547 -3.19 20.75 -23.05
C PHE A 547 -3.89 19.46 -22.62
N HIS A 548 -4.88 19.57 -21.72
CA HIS A 548 -5.66 18.42 -21.25
C HIS A 548 -6.37 17.68 -22.39
N ILE A 549 -7.01 18.42 -23.30
CA ILE A 549 -7.72 17.83 -24.46
C ILE A 549 -6.75 17.05 -25.35
N ILE A 550 -5.59 17.62 -25.68
CA ILE A 550 -4.57 16.97 -26.51
C ILE A 550 -4.03 15.73 -25.80
N ASN A 551 -3.74 15.83 -24.50
CA ASN A 551 -3.23 14.75 -23.68
C ASN A 551 -4.20 13.56 -23.64
N VAL A 552 -5.46 13.82 -23.30
CA VAL A 552 -6.53 12.81 -23.23
C VAL A 552 -6.78 12.17 -24.61
N ALA A 553 -6.79 12.95 -25.68
CA ALA A 553 -6.92 12.42 -27.03
C ALA A 553 -5.76 11.49 -27.40
N LEU A 554 -4.52 11.86 -27.08
CA LEU A 554 -3.33 11.04 -27.32
C LEU A 554 -3.34 9.75 -26.49
N ILE A 555 -3.74 9.82 -25.22
CA ILE A 555 -3.86 8.65 -24.35
C ILE A 555 -4.92 7.67 -24.90
N ARG A 556 -6.08 8.19 -25.28
CA ARG A 556 -7.20 7.37 -25.82
C ARG A 556 -6.83 6.72 -27.16
N THR A 557 -6.09 7.41 -28.02
CA THR A 557 -5.68 6.88 -29.33
C THR A 557 -4.62 5.79 -29.18
N LEU A 558 -3.59 6.00 -28.37
CA LEU A 558 -2.53 5.00 -28.15
C LEU A 558 -3.04 3.75 -27.41
N ASN A 559 -3.95 3.93 -26.44
CA ASN A 559 -4.52 2.84 -25.64
C ASN A 559 -5.89 2.38 -26.14
N MET A 560 -6.29 2.75 -27.35
CA MET A 560 -7.58 2.34 -27.91
C MET A 560 -7.83 0.82 -27.84
N PRO A 561 -6.88 -0.06 -28.24
CA PRO A 561 -7.11 -1.51 -28.17
C PRO A 561 -7.19 -2.03 -26.73
N THR A 562 -6.36 -1.51 -25.82
CA THR A 562 -6.33 -1.96 -24.42
C THR A 562 -7.59 -1.51 -23.68
N LEU A 563 -8.05 -0.28 -23.91
CA LEU A 563 -9.28 0.27 -23.34
C LEU A 563 -10.53 -0.48 -23.80
N LEU A 564 -10.63 -0.79 -25.10
CA LEU A 564 -11.75 -1.58 -25.63
C LEU A 564 -11.79 -2.98 -25.01
N LEU A 565 -10.63 -3.63 -24.85
CA LEU A 565 -10.55 -4.93 -24.19
C LEU A 565 -11.02 -4.87 -22.74
N ILE A 566 -10.59 -3.85 -21.99
CA ILE A 566 -11.00 -3.64 -20.59
C ILE A 566 -12.52 -3.45 -20.51
N SER A 567 -13.08 -2.54 -21.32
CA SER A 567 -14.50 -2.25 -21.34
C SER A 567 -15.35 -3.49 -21.67
N PHE A 568 -14.89 -4.30 -22.63
CA PHE A 568 -15.55 -5.57 -23.00
C PHE A 568 -15.53 -6.57 -21.84
N VAL A 569 -14.39 -6.75 -21.17
CA VAL A 569 -14.25 -7.70 -20.06
C VAL A 569 -15.09 -7.28 -18.86
N GLU A 570 -15.10 -6.00 -18.50
CA GLU A 570 -15.83 -5.48 -17.35
C GLU A 570 -17.35 -5.63 -17.54
N ARG A 571 -17.88 -5.18 -18.69
CA ARG A 571 -19.31 -5.32 -19.02
C ARG A 571 -19.74 -6.78 -19.05
N ARG A 572 -18.91 -7.69 -19.59
CA ARG A 572 -19.20 -9.13 -19.65
C ARG A 572 -19.22 -9.77 -18.26
N ARG A 573 -18.29 -9.42 -17.36
CA ARG A 573 -18.25 -9.94 -15.98
C ARG A 573 -19.53 -9.60 -15.20
N LEU A 574 -20.03 -8.38 -15.35
CA LEU A 574 -21.24 -7.93 -14.66
C LEU A 574 -22.51 -8.52 -15.24
N TRP A 575 -22.55 -8.75 -16.56
CA TRP A 575 -23.65 -9.47 -17.17
C TRP A 575 -23.72 -10.92 -16.66
N MET A 576 -22.57 -11.57 -16.44
CA MET A 576 -22.53 -12.91 -15.83
C MET A 576 -22.94 -12.90 -14.35
N GLN A 577 -22.49 -11.91 -13.55
CA GLN A 577 -22.91 -11.75 -12.16
C GLN A 577 -24.42 -11.41 -12.05
N SER A 578 -24.92 -10.54 -12.92
CA SER A 578 -26.34 -10.21 -13.02
C SER A 578 -27.18 -11.39 -13.48
N ARG A 579 -26.67 -12.26 -14.36
CA ARG A 579 -27.33 -13.52 -14.73
C ARG A 579 -27.33 -14.54 -13.59
N ARG A 580 -26.27 -14.59 -12.77
CA ARG A 580 -26.22 -15.43 -11.54
C ARG A 580 -27.15 -14.89 -10.44
N ALA A 581 -27.27 -13.58 -10.30
CA ALA A 581 -28.18 -12.93 -9.36
C ALA A 581 -29.64 -12.96 -9.85
N ALA A 582 -29.89 -12.76 -11.14
CA ALA A 582 -31.22 -12.89 -11.77
C ALA A 582 -31.66 -14.36 -11.93
N GLY A 583 -30.71 -15.30 -11.92
CA GLY A 583 -30.95 -16.74 -11.82
C GLY A 583 -31.57 -17.17 -10.48
N LYS A 584 -31.68 -16.27 -9.48
CA LYS A 584 -32.46 -16.46 -8.25
C LYS A 584 -33.92 -15.98 -8.36
N ARG A 585 -34.53 -16.11 -9.55
CA ARG A 585 -36.00 -16.05 -9.76
C ARG A 585 -36.53 -17.28 -10.50
N SER A 586 -35.95 -18.45 -10.29
CA SER A 586 -36.61 -19.72 -10.61
C SER A 586 -37.27 -20.28 -9.35
N LYS A 587 -38.58 -20.47 -9.43
CA LYS A 587 -39.50 -20.95 -8.39
C LYS A 587 -39.31 -22.44 -8.02
N TRP A 588 -38.12 -23.01 -8.25
CA TRP A 588 -37.80 -24.40 -7.92
C TRP A 588 -36.44 -24.45 -7.22
N GLN A 589 -36.45 -24.27 -5.91
CA GLN A 589 -35.29 -24.50 -5.07
C GLN A 589 -35.19 -26.00 -4.77
N PHE A 590 -34.25 -26.69 -5.43
CA PHE A 590 -33.67 -27.91 -4.89
C PHE A 590 -32.75 -27.48 -3.72
N SER A 591 -33.35 -27.17 -2.57
CA SER A 591 -32.64 -26.85 -1.32
C SER A 591 -32.17 -28.13 -0.61
N SER A 592 -31.55 -29.06 -1.34
CA SER A 592 -30.93 -30.23 -0.73
C SER A 592 -29.62 -30.51 -1.43
N LEU A 593 -28.52 -30.06 -0.82
CA LEU A 593 -27.20 -30.69 -0.82
C LEU A 593 -26.16 -29.70 -0.27
N SER A 594 -26.48 -29.06 0.87
CA SER A 594 -25.45 -28.75 1.85
C SER A 594 -25.92 -29.40 3.16
N PRO A 595 -25.17 -30.35 3.73
CA PRO A 595 -25.60 -31.09 4.93
C PRO A 595 -25.82 -30.21 6.18
N HIS A 596 -25.50 -28.92 6.10
CA HIS A 596 -25.46 -28.01 7.24
C HIS A 596 -26.36 -26.76 7.09
N ASN A 597 -27.11 -26.64 5.99
CA ASN A 597 -28.06 -25.53 5.83
C ASN A 597 -29.19 -25.60 6.87
N ASP A 598 -29.58 -26.82 7.25
CA ASP A 598 -30.64 -27.07 8.23
C ASP A 598 -30.25 -26.55 9.62
N VAL A 599 -28.97 -26.68 10.00
CA VAL A 599 -28.44 -26.13 11.26
C VAL A 599 -28.61 -24.61 11.29
N GLN A 600 -28.26 -23.93 10.19
CA GLN A 600 -28.36 -22.48 10.13
C GLN A 600 -29.81 -21.98 10.03
N ALA A 601 -30.74 -22.82 9.57
CA ALA A 601 -32.17 -22.52 9.57
C ALA A 601 -32.76 -22.62 10.99
N VAL A 602 -32.35 -23.61 11.79
CA VAL A 602 -32.78 -23.80 13.18
C VAL A 602 -32.46 -22.57 14.04
N PHE A 603 -31.25 -22.00 13.91
CA PHE A 603 -30.86 -20.80 14.67
C PHE A 603 -31.47 -19.49 14.13
N LYS A 604 -32.15 -19.52 12.99
CA LYS A 604 -32.89 -18.36 12.45
C LYS A 604 -34.36 -18.38 12.82
N SER A 605 -34.93 -19.56 13.09
CA SER A 605 -36.26 -19.68 13.65
C SER A 605 -36.24 -19.41 15.15
N VAL A 606 -37.17 -18.59 15.62
CA VAL A 606 -37.43 -18.46 17.06
C VAL A 606 -37.98 -19.81 17.55
N PRO A 607 -37.46 -20.38 18.66
CA PRO A 607 -38.01 -21.61 19.19
C PRO A 607 -39.50 -21.41 19.54
N PRO A 608 -40.38 -22.38 19.24
CA PRO A 608 -41.75 -22.40 19.74
C PRO A 608 -41.78 -22.25 21.26
N THR A 609 -42.79 -21.56 21.79
CA THR A 609 -42.91 -21.27 23.23
C THR A 609 -42.87 -22.53 24.09
N GLU A 610 -43.47 -23.63 23.63
CA GLU A 610 -43.43 -24.93 24.31
C GLU A 610 -42.00 -25.48 24.48
N ILE A 611 -41.16 -25.32 23.46
CA ILE A 611 -39.76 -25.78 23.49
C ILE A 611 -38.92 -24.83 24.34
N SER A 612 -39.19 -23.52 24.27
CA SER A 612 -38.54 -22.52 25.14
C SER A 612 -38.82 -22.81 26.62
N ASP A 613 -40.06 -23.09 26.98
CA ASP A 613 -40.46 -23.39 28.37
C ASP A 613 -39.81 -24.69 28.87
N ILE A 614 -39.65 -25.69 27.98
CA ILE A 614 -38.94 -26.93 28.29
C ILE A 614 -37.44 -26.67 28.45
N ILE A 615 -36.83 -25.84 27.60
CA ILE A 615 -35.41 -25.45 27.71
C ILE A 615 -35.18 -24.71 29.03
N ASP A 616 -36.06 -23.77 29.39
CA ASP A 616 -35.96 -23.00 30.63
C ASP A 616 -36.17 -23.89 31.89
N GLN A 617 -36.92 -24.98 31.77
CA GLN A 617 -37.05 -25.99 32.84
C GLN A 617 -35.84 -26.94 32.94
N LEU A 618 -35.21 -27.26 31.81
CA LEU A 618 -34.05 -28.15 31.75
C LEU A 618 -32.75 -27.44 32.13
N ASP A 619 -32.58 -26.19 31.68
CA ASP A 619 -31.47 -25.29 31.98
C ASP A 619 -32.04 -24.00 32.58
N PRO A 620 -32.42 -23.98 33.86
CA PRO A 620 -32.85 -22.76 34.52
C PRO A 620 -31.67 -21.78 34.55
N LEU A 621 -31.73 -20.77 33.68
CA LEU A 621 -30.70 -19.72 33.55
C LEU A 621 -30.41 -18.95 34.85
N GLY A 622 -31.23 -19.14 35.89
CA GLY A 622 -31.01 -18.60 37.24
C GLY A 622 -29.93 -19.34 38.05
N ASP A 623 -29.63 -20.61 37.71
CA ASP A 623 -28.68 -21.46 38.44
C ASP A 623 -27.31 -21.57 37.76
N VAL A 624 -27.14 -20.96 36.58
CA VAL A 624 -25.82 -20.82 35.95
C VAL A 624 -25.02 -19.85 36.83
N PRO A 625 -23.95 -20.29 37.52
CA PRO A 625 -23.11 -19.38 38.27
C PRO A 625 -22.45 -18.44 37.27
N ILE A 626 -22.99 -17.24 37.14
CA ILE A 626 -22.30 -16.14 36.50
C ILE A 626 -21.04 -15.96 37.34
N LEU A 627 -19.89 -16.23 36.73
CA LEU A 627 -18.57 -16.07 37.34
C LEU A 627 -18.29 -14.57 37.54
N GLU A 628 -19.06 -13.92 38.41
CA GLU A 628 -18.96 -12.49 38.73
C GLU A 628 -18.25 -12.23 40.08
N ASP A 629 -17.85 -13.26 40.84
CA ASP A 629 -17.35 -13.05 42.21
C ASP A 629 -15.89 -13.43 42.51
N ASP A 630 -15.13 -14.08 41.62
CA ASP A 630 -13.80 -14.62 42.02
C ASP A 630 -12.58 -13.74 41.67
N LEU A 631 -12.76 -12.45 41.36
CA LEU A 631 -11.63 -11.54 41.04
C LEU A 631 -11.68 -10.15 41.69
N MET A 632 -12.50 -9.93 42.72
CA MET A 632 -12.51 -8.67 43.49
C MET A 632 -12.16 -8.91 44.97
N PRO A 633 -10.88 -8.91 45.37
CA PRO A 633 -10.57 -8.61 46.76
C PRO A 633 -10.62 -7.09 46.95
N THR A 634 -11.54 -6.68 47.82
CA THR A 634 -11.60 -5.38 48.52
C THR A 634 -11.75 -4.14 47.63
N MET A 635 -12.98 -3.62 47.54
CA MET A 635 -13.35 -2.30 48.10
C MET A 635 -14.89 -2.20 48.10
N ALA A 636 -15.48 -2.31 49.29
CA ALA A 636 -16.89 -2.05 49.54
C ALA A 636 -17.16 -0.54 49.45
N GLY A 637 -18.26 -0.17 48.78
CA GLY A 637 -18.74 1.20 48.69
C GLY A 637 -19.88 1.38 47.68
N ASP A 638 -21.06 0.87 48.04
CA ASP A 638 -22.42 1.24 47.60
C ASP A 638 -22.63 2.01 46.29
N ASN A 639 -23.32 1.37 45.32
CA ASN A 639 -24.40 2.06 44.58
C ASN A 639 -25.41 1.09 43.89
N PRO A 640 -26.68 1.01 44.34
CA PRO A 640 -27.70 0.10 43.80
C PRO A 640 -28.52 0.77 42.67
N GLN A 641 -27.91 1.05 41.51
CA GLN A 641 -28.61 1.73 40.41
C GLN A 641 -28.64 1.03 39.04
N SER A 642 -28.01 -0.13 38.86
CA SER A 642 -28.02 -0.84 37.57
C SER A 642 -29.20 -1.80 37.36
N LYS A 643 -29.88 -2.26 38.43
CA LYS A 643 -31.00 -3.23 38.34
C LYS A 643 -32.40 -2.60 38.18
N LEU A 644 -32.54 -1.28 38.29
CA LEU A 644 -33.86 -0.59 38.23
C LEU A 644 -34.27 -0.08 36.83
N ARG A 645 -33.37 -0.08 35.83
CA ARG A 645 -33.69 0.43 34.47
C ARG A 645 -34.29 -0.60 33.51
N ARG A 646 -34.09 -1.91 33.72
CA ARG A 646 -34.61 -2.93 32.80
C ARG A 646 -36.01 -3.46 33.18
N TRP A 647 -36.40 -3.38 34.46
CA TRP A 647 -37.74 -3.83 34.91
C TRP A 647 -38.86 -2.83 34.57
N ARG A 648 -38.58 -1.51 34.57
CA ARG A 648 -39.59 -0.47 34.23
C ARG A 648 -39.91 -0.32 32.74
N MET A 649 -39.07 -0.84 31.83
CA MET A 649 -39.38 -0.81 30.40
C MET A 649 -40.36 -1.92 30.00
N LEU A 650 -40.24 -3.12 30.58
CA LEU A 650 -41.10 -4.26 30.26
C LEU A 650 -42.53 -4.12 30.82
N GLN A 651 -42.74 -3.41 31.94
CA GLN A 651 -44.10 -3.10 32.42
C GLN A 651 -44.83 -2.05 31.57
N ARG A 652 -44.12 -1.17 30.84
CA ARG A 652 -44.74 -0.11 30.02
C ARG A 652 -45.20 -0.58 28.63
N GLU A 653 -44.73 -1.73 28.15
CA GLU A 653 -45.21 -2.33 26.90
C GLU A 653 -46.36 -3.33 27.11
N GLY A 654 -46.49 -3.91 28.32
CA GLY A 654 -47.60 -4.79 28.69
C GLY A 654 -48.95 -4.07 28.91
N HIS A 655 -48.94 -2.87 29.51
CA HIS A 655 -50.18 -2.13 29.81
C HIS A 655 -50.80 -1.40 28.60
N ARG A 656 -50.07 -1.18 27.50
CA ARG A 656 -50.60 -0.51 26.30
C ARG A 656 -51.40 -1.40 25.35
N ARG A 657 -51.41 -2.73 25.56
CA ARG A 657 -52.18 -3.68 24.73
C ARG A 657 -53.48 -4.14 25.38
N THR A 658 -53.69 -3.88 26.67
CA THR A 658 -54.92 -4.26 27.39
C THR A 658 -56.00 -3.18 27.41
N GLU A 659 -55.65 -1.89 27.30
CA GLU A 659 -56.65 -0.80 27.27
C GLU A 659 -57.37 -0.63 25.92
N HIS A 660 -56.87 -1.21 24.82
CA HIS A 660 -57.46 -1.00 23.50
C HIS A 660 -58.57 -2.00 23.12
N ASN A 661 -58.79 -3.06 23.90
CA ASN A 661 -59.80 -4.10 23.63
C ASN A 661 -61.02 -4.08 24.57
N GLU A 662 -61.05 -3.23 25.60
CA GLU A 662 -62.21 -3.10 26.50
C GLU A 662 -63.11 -1.88 26.21
N ALA A 663 -62.70 -0.97 25.31
CA ALA A 663 -63.42 0.29 25.02
C ALA A 663 -64.54 0.20 23.95
N TRP A 664 -64.92 -1.00 23.48
CA TRP A 664 -65.96 -1.17 22.43
C TRP A 664 -67.26 -1.85 22.92
N SER A 665 -67.48 -2.01 24.24
CA SER A 665 -68.70 -2.70 24.74
C SER A 665 -69.56 -1.95 25.76
N SER A 666 -69.23 -0.71 26.18
CA SER A 666 -70.03 -0.02 27.20
C SER A 666 -70.02 1.50 27.08
N SER A 667 -70.96 2.08 26.32
CA SER A 667 -71.69 3.34 26.64
C SER A 667 -72.44 3.90 25.42
N SER A 668 -73.55 3.25 25.06
CA SER A 668 -74.67 3.92 24.40
C SER A 668 -75.80 4.04 25.42
N SER A 669 -75.95 5.21 26.07
CA SER A 669 -77.16 5.60 26.80
C SER A 669 -77.01 6.99 27.45
N LEU A 670 -77.78 7.96 26.91
CA LEU A 670 -78.51 9.06 27.60
C LEU A 670 -77.69 10.22 28.20
N LYS A 671 -77.83 11.47 27.69
CA LYS A 671 -78.93 12.48 27.93
C LYS A 671 -78.90 13.04 29.36
N ASP A 672 -79.13 14.31 29.68
CA ASP A 672 -79.57 15.56 29.04
C ASP A 672 -79.14 16.71 30.01
N GLU A 673 -79.36 17.97 29.59
CA GLU A 673 -79.22 19.28 30.27
C GLU A 673 -77.87 20.02 30.16
#